data_AF-A0A927X5H7-F1
#
_entry.id   AF-A0A927X5H7-F1
#
_cell.length_a   1.000
_cell.length_b   1.000
_cell.length_c   1.000
_cell.angle_alpha   90.00
_cell.angle_beta   90.00
_cell.angle_gamma   90.00
#
_symmetry.space_group_name_H-M   'P 1'
#
loop_
_entity.id
_entity.type
_entity.pdbx_description
1 polymer ?
#
loop_
_entity_poly.entity_id
_entity_poly.type
_entity_poly.pdbx_seq_one_letter_code
_entity_poly.pdbx_strand_id
1 'polypeptide(L)'
;MKKSFVKTCLLLCFIFIISFCVSCEKKCKNHEFINGVCSKCEEVDPNYKPHTHEYVKGVCICGEKDPNYNPHVHEYVDGKCSCGLLDPSHTHIYIEGICECGEKDSDYKPEPVIYTINFNLNGGSISNALKEYDGSVDVTLPTPTKEGYEFGGWYDNPEFNGSSITEILAGSKGDKVFYAKWIVKQHVHEYINGICECGDISRPIGFDGQSMEYVIKVYLLSENDPFNSKYLGESQALKQAHQKDVEALYNIKIKYSEWGKDDTGKEYTLNNVKADYLDKSLEKQNVYVAEISTDWISMLVENNVLTELYDLEYETGYFDLYNYDPYDNLVVYEAASVNNKVYGFQTKMGRPDYFLYYNASKVASLGIEDPAEMWFKGEWTWSNFDKWVEDAQSKLGDDEYAIDCDYADFLIGACAAQGSLLVSNSRKTIIFGKSSVTNVADKMKTYYKEGYWNTKHGVQEVSTNFKEGKTLLHNGSIWYLNESIRFTPEGEENGINFTMGVVPYPIDQNTEVTPYTAPYTYEDTEGNLVEVTEPLKTRSNEPLTNNDGDAIYGIDLSESNYLIPYTGSEMSCYSIFNYEGEGQNGINSIVAFDILYYLLLRSACDPNSEGYTSDNIYRLYLNKKLDNSIDVEVIMSVQDSSLLYYDPIKTLSIKAGNGYHTTNNGLWLVLSNMMISEETPAELLKELVPIYQEILDS
;
A
#
# COMPACT_ATOMS: atom_id res chain seq x y z
N MET A 1 21.26 -20.44 9.39
CA MET A 1 22.63 -20.45 9.95
C MET A 1 22.87 -19.18 10.78
N LYS A 2 23.41 -19.37 11.99
CA LYS A 2 23.94 -18.48 13.04
C LYS A 2 24.05 -16.94 12.86
N LYS A 3 23.60 -16.25 13.93
CA LYS A 3 24.08 -15.00 14.59
C LYS A 3 25.50 -14.51 14.21
N SER A 4 25.69 -13.18 14.05
CA SER A 4 26.61 -12.31 14.85
C SER A 4 27.12 -11.05 14.10
N PHE A 5 27.44 -9.98 14.86
CA PHE A 5 28.18 -8.72 14.55
C PHE A 5 27.42 -7.67 13.70
N VAL A 6 27.03 -6.46 14.15
CA VAL A 6 27.59 -5.42 15.05
C VAL A 6 29.00 -4.95 14.70
N LYS A 7 29.09 -3.65 14.35
CA LYS A 7 30.25 -2.78 14.10
C LYS A 7 30.94 -2.94 12.75
N THR A 8 30.86 -1.89 11.92
CA THR A 8 32.00 -0.99 11.56
C THR A 8 31.57 -0.07 10.42
N CYS A 9 31.28 1.20 10.71
CA CYS A 9 31.43 2.31 9.76
C CYS A 9 31.30 3.64 10.51
N LEU A 10 32.42 4.09 11.10
CA LEU A 10 32.74 5.49 11.38
C LEU A 10 34.18 5.52 11.90
N LEU A 11 35.11 5.17 11.01
CA LEU A 11 36.53 5.39 11.19
C LEU A 11 36.98 6.17 9.96
N LEU A 12 36.95 7.50 10.04
CA LEU A 12 37.76 8.47 9.27
C LEU A 12 37.26 9.89 9.55
N CYS A 13 37.47 10.39 10.78
CA CYS A 13 37.58 11.82 11.09
C CYS A 13 38.23 12.03 12.48
N PHE A 14 39.26 11.23 12.79
CA PHE A 14 40.07 11.35 14.00
C PHE A 14 41.57 11.32 13.65
N ILE A 15 42.01 12.31 12.87
CA ILE A 15 43.42 12.72 12.85
C ILE A 15 43.41 14.24 12.74
N PHE A 16 43.29 14.91 13.88
CA PHE A 16 44.07 16.07 14.30
C PHE A 16 43.47 16.54 15.64
N ILE A 17 44.36 16.76 16.62
CA ILE A 17 44.10 16.98 18.06
C ILE A 17 44.10 15.65 18.85
N ILE A 18 44.90 15.62 19.92
CA ILE A 18 45.25 14.48 20.79
C ILE A 18 46.42 13.61 20.28
N SER A 19 47.57 14.26 20.11
CA SER A 19 48.87 13.63 20.38
C SER A 19 49.80 14.67 20.94
N PHE A 20 49.72 14.91 22.26
CA PHE A 20 50.85 15.34 23.10
C PHE A 20 50.53 15.30 24.62
N CYS A 21 49.59 14.46 25.08
CA CYS A 21 49.30 14.29 26.52
C CYS A 21 49.58 12.87 27.06
N VAL A 22 50.18 11.97 26.28
CA VAL A 22 50.32 10.54 26.65
C VAL A 22 51.69 10.20 27.26
N SER A 23 52.62 11.15 27.40
CA SER A 23 53.96 10.85 27.93
C SER A 23 54.03 10.76 29.46
N CYS A 24 53.27 11.57 30.21
CA CYS A 24 53.34 11.56 31.69
C CYS A 24 52.48 10.47 32.34
N GLU A 25 51.31 10.15 31.78
CA GLU A 25 50.34 9.24 32.39
C GLU A 25 50.82 7.79 32.53
N LYS A 26 51.82 7.36 31.75
CA LYS A 26 52.32 5.97 31.83
C LYS A 26 53.47 5.76 32.82
N LYS A 27 54.21 6.79 33.24
CA LYS A 27 55.38 6.62 34.13
C LYS A 27 55.08 6.81 35.62
N CYS A 28 54.04 7.56 35.99
CA CYS A 28 53.82 7.98 37.39
C CYS A 28 52.47 7.57 37.98
N LYS A 29 51.80 6.55 37.42
CA LYS A 29 50.41 6.20 37.74
C LYS A 29 50.10 5.91 39.22
N ASN A 30 51.11 5.58 40.02
CA ASN A 30 50.99 5.26 41.45
C ASN A 30 51.93 6.09 42.35
N HIS A 31 52.43 7.24 41.88
CA HIS A 31 53.30 8.11 42.66
C HIS A 31 52.52 9.33 43.19
N GLU A 32 52.89 9.79 44.38
CA GLU A 32 52.31 10.98 45.01
C GLU A 32 52.95 12.24 44.43
N PHE A 33 52.13 13.23 44.07
CA PHE A 33 52.57 14.53 43.57
C PHE A 33 52.33 15.59 44.64
N ILE A 34 53.35 16.41 44.91
CA ILE A 34 53.26 17.50 45.87
C ILE A 34 53.54 18.80 45.10
N ASN A 35 52.57 19.72 45.13
CA ASN A 35 52.63 21.00 44.41
C ASN A 35 53.00 20.86 42.92
N GLY A 36 52.43 19.86 42.24
CA GLY A 36 52.61 19.64 40.82
C GLY A 36 53.91 18.97 40.41
N VAL A 37 54.74 18.53 41.35
CA VAL A 37 55.98 17.80 41.06
C VAL A 37 55.90 16.40 41.63
N CYS A 38 56.31 15.41 40.84
CA CYS A 38 56.33 14.01 41.28
C CYS A 38 57.38 13.84 42.38
N SER A 39 56.95 13.33 43.54
CA SER A 39 57.82 13.15 44.72
C SER A 39 59.00 12.19 44.53
N LYS A 40 59.03 11.41 43.44
CA LYS A 40 60.06 10.37 43.19
C LYS A 40 60.93 10.59 41.97
N CYS A 41 60.42 11.17 40.90
CA CYS A 41 61.18 11.35 39.65
C CYS A 41 61.36 12.82 39.28
N GLU A 42 60.87 13.74 40.12
CA GLU A 42 61.03 15.20 39.99
C GLU A 42 60.49 15.80 38.68
N GLU A 43 59.76 15.01 37.88
CA GLU A 43 59.04 15.53 36.72
C GLU A 43 57.82 16.36 37.16
N VAL A 44 57.62 17.49 36.51
CA VAL A 44 56.54 18.45 36.78
C VAL A 44 55.30 18.08 35.95
N ASP A 45 54.13 18.01 36.59
CA ASP A 45 52.85 17.78 35.92
C ASP A 45 52.51 18.99 35.02
N PRO A 46 52.45 18.82 33.68
CA PRO A 46 52.20 19.91 32.76
C PRO A 46 50.79 20.51 32.88
N ASN A 47 49.87 19.85 33.56
CA ASN A 47 48.52 20.38 33.83
C ASN A 47 48.41 21.05 35.20
N TYR A 48 49.45 20.99 36.04
CA TYR A 48 49.44 21.64 37.34
C TYR A 48 49.61 23.16 37.20
N LYS A 49 48.53 23.90 37.49
CA LYS A 49 48.56 25.36 37.59
C LYS A 49 48.51 25.75 39.08
N PRO A 50 49.60 26.29 39.65
CA PRO A 50 49.52 26.80 41.01
C PRO A 50 48.58 28.00 41.02
N HIS A 51 47.64 27.99 41.95
CA HIS A 51 46.83 29.15 42.28
C HIS A 51 46.86 29.34 43.79
N THR A 52 46.80 30.60 44.22
CA THR A 52 46.66 30.96 45.63
C THR A 52 45.21 30.78 46.04
N HIS A 53 44.98 30.17 47.20
CA HIS A 53 43.62 30.04 47.74
C HIS A 53 43.11 31.40 48.22
N GLU A 54 42.15 31.98 47.48
CA GLU A 54 41.26 33.01 48.00
C GLU A 54 39.95 32.35 48.39
N TYR A 55 39.62 32.42 49.69
CA TYR A 55 38.41 31.82 50.25
C TYR A 55 37.31 32.87 50.33
N VAL A 56 36.13 32.58 49.77
CA VAL A 56 34.93 33.40 49.93
C VAL A 56 33.94 32.62 50.77
N LYS A 57 33.65 33.12 51.98
CA LYS A 57 32.79 32.44 52.99
C LYS A 57 33.26 31.03 53.34
N GLY A 58 34.56 30.84 53.51
CA GLY A 58 35.15 29.61 54.02
C GLY A 58 35.22 28.44 53.04
N VAL A 59 34.98 28.70 51.75
CA VAL A 59 35.11 27.69 50.70
C VAL A 59 35.90 28.30 49.55
N CYS A 60 36.89 27.56 49.05
CA CYS A 60 37.67 27.94 47.87
C CYS A 60 36.88 27.60 46.60
N ILE A 61 37.20 28.24 45.49
CA ILE A 61 36.52 28.08 44.19
C ILE A 61 36.64 26.62 43.67
N CYS A 62 37.65 25.87 44.11
CA CYS A 62 37.83 24.44 43.81
C CYS A 62 36.99 23.49 44.70
N GLY A 63 36.24 24.02 45.67
CA GLY A 63 35.33 23.25 46.54
C GLY A 63 35.90 22.80 47.88
N GLU A 64 37.18 23.03 48.16
CA GLU A 64 37.75 22.74 49.48
C GLU A 64 37.33 23.78 50.53
N LYS A 65 36.95 23.30 51.73
CA LYS A 65 36.58 24.14 52.87
C LYS A 65 37.83 24.61 53.63
N ASP A 66 37.85 25.87 54.03
CA ASP A 66 38.90 26.43 54.89
C ASP A 66 38.80 25.79 56.29
N PRO A 67 39.81 25.04 56.75
CA PRO A 67 39.79 24.38 58.05
C PRO A 67 39.75 25.37 59.24
N ASN A 68 39.96 26.68 59.01
CA ASN A 68 39.93 27.72 60.04
C ASN A 68 38.74 28.69 59.92
N TYR A 69 37.82 28.50 58.97
CA TYR A 69 36.66 29.38 58.82
C TYR A 69 35.57 29.09 59.85
N ASN A 70 35.38 30.02 60.78
CA ASN A 70 34.32 30.00 61.79
C ASN A 70 33.42 31.24 61.61
N PRO A 71 32.22 31.12 61.01
CA PRO A 71 31.31 32.25 60.91
C PRO A 71 30.72 32.53 62.30
N HIS A 72 31.19 33.60 62.93
CA HIS A 72 30.94 33.92 64.34
C HIS A 72 29.47 33.85 64.79
N VAL A 73 29.32 33.27 65.97
CA VAL A 73 28.12 33.19 66.82
C VAL A 73 27.87 34.55 67.47
N HIS A 74 26.62 35.01 67.49
CA HIS A 74 26.19 36.13 68.33
C HIS A 74 25.73 35.59 69.69
N GLU A 75 26.48 35.86 70.76
CA GLU A 75 25.97 35.75 72.13
C GLU A 75 25.41 37.10 72.58
N TYR A 76 24.15 37.09 72.99
CA TYR A 76 23.49 38.21 73.65
C TYR A 76 23.82 38.15 75.15
N VAL A 77 24.47 39.18 75.69
CA VAL A 77 24.54 39.42 77.13
C VAL A 77 24.01 40.82 77.40
N ASP A 78 22.91 40.92 78.14
CA ASP A 78 22.26 42.16 78.59
C ASP A 78 21.92 43.21 77.51
N GLY A 79 21.48 42.76 76.33
CA GLY A 79 20.68 43.59 75.41
C GLY A 79 21.39 44.76 74.71
N LYS A 80 22.72 44.76 74.56
CA LYS A 80 23.44 45.72 73.70
C LYS A 80 24.58 45.07 72.90
N CYS A 81 24.72 45.48 71.64
CA CYS A 81 25.77 45.04 70.71
C CYS A 81 27.09 45.80 70.93
N SER A 82 28.22 45.10 70.76
CA SER A 82 29.59 45.51 71.11
C SER A 82 30.27 46.52 70.17
N CYS A 83 29.58 47.11 69.19
CA CYS A 83 30.20 48.06 68.26
C CYS A 83 30.19 49.54 68.72
N GLY A 84 29.65 49.86 69.90
CA GLY A 84 29.90 51.14 70.56
C GLY A 84 29.43 52.43 69.83
N LEU A 85 28.69 52.34 68.73
CA LEU A 85 28.15 53.50 68.04
C LEU A 85 26.62 53.37 67.92
N LEU A 86 25.94 54.19 68.70
CA LEU A 86 24.55 54.57 68.47
C LEU A 86 24.56 55.67 67.38
N ASP A 87 24.35 55.29 66.14
CA ASP A 87 23.76 56.22 65.17
C ASP A 87 22.41 55.64 64.69
N PRO A 88 21.28 56.09 65.26
CA PRO A 88 19.95 55.69 64.83
C PRO A 88 19.50 56.31 63.48
N SER A 89 20.39 56.97 62.73
CA SER A 89 20.00 57.78 61.56
C SER A 89 20.57 57.35 60.20
N HIS A 90 21.34 56.27 60.12
CA HIS A 90 21.67 55.69 58.82
C HIS A 90 20.47 54.89 58.28
N THR A 91 19.79 55.43 57.27
CA THR A 91 18.76 54.71 56.52
C THR A 91 19.44 53.75 55.54
N HIS A 92 19.25 52.45 55.72
CA HIS A 92 19.68 51.47 54.72
C HIS A 92 18.80 51.63 53.46
N ILE A 93 19.41 51.97 52.32
CA ILE A 93 18.74 51.93 51.01
C ILE A 93 19.01 50.55 50.41
N TYR A 94 17.95 49.79 50.15
CA TYR A 94 18.02 48.47 49.55
C TYR A 94 17.59 48.56 48.08
N ILE A 95 18.41 48.03 47.17
CA ILE A 95 18.06 47.83 45.76
C ILE A 95 18.08 46.33 45.53
N GLU A 96 16.96 45.76 45.08
CA GLU A 96 16.76 44.32 44.95
C GLU A 96 17.12 43.50 46.20
N GLY A 97 16.86 44.05 47.39
CA GLY A 97 17.02 43.34 48.67
C GLY A 97 18.42 43.29 49.25
N ILE A 98 19.37 44.04 48.66
CA ILE A 98 20.75 44.10 49.13
C ILE A 98 21.11 45.56 49.46
N CYS A 99 21.66 45.79 50.65
CA CYS A 99 22.22 47.08 51.05
C CYS A 99 23.65 47.23 50.53
N GLU A 100 24.14 48.46 50.38
CA GLU A 100 25.53 48.76 49.98
C GLU A 100 26.61 48.07 50.85
N CYS A 101 26.30 47.71 52.09
CA CYS A 101 27.19 46.95 52.99
C CYS A 101 27.16 45.42 52.78
N GLY A 102 26.35 44.91 51.85
CA GLY A 102 26.23 43.49 51.52
C GLY A 102 25.29 42.68 52.42
N GLU A 103 24.64 43.33 53.40
CA GLU A 103 23.57 42.69 54.17
C GLU A 103 22.32 42.52 53.31
N LYS A 104 21.79 41.28 53.31
CA LYS A 104 20.53 40.94 52.66
C LYS A 104 19.39 41.32 53.59
N ASP A 105 18.42 42.05 53.07
CA ASP A 105 17.16 42.26 53.77
C ASP A 105 16.45 40.92 53.95
N SER A 106 16.29 40.48 55.21
CA SER A 106 15.62 39.22 55.54
C SER A 106 14.14 39.22 55.17
N ASP A 107 13.56 40.39 54.95
CA ASP A 107 12.17 40.58 54.56
C ASP A 107 12.00 40.84 53.05
N TYR A 108 13.10 40.98 52.29
CA TYR A 108 13.03 41.17 50.84
C TYR A 108 12.59 39.90 50.13
N LYS A 109 11.41 39.99 49.51
CA LYS A 109 10.91 39.01 48.55
C LYS A 109 10.94 39.68 47.18
N PRO A 110 11.74 39.19 46.21
CA PRO A 110 11.65 39.72 44.85
C PRO A 110 10.22 39.55 44.35
N GLU A 111 9.68 40.58 43.71
CA GLU A 111 8.36 40.44 43.10
C GLU A 111 8.42 39.33 42.03
N PRO A 112 7.42 38.44 41.99
CA PRO A 112 7.42 37.34 41.05
C PRO A 112 7.42 37.89 39.62
N VAL A 113 8.36 37.44 38.80
CA VAL A 113 8.38 37.79 37.38
C VAL A 113 7.43 36.84 36.68
N ILE A 114 6.28 37.37 36.28
CA ILE A 114 5.20 36.63 35.63
C ILE A 114 5.41 36.62 34.11
N TYR A 115 5.35 35.44 33.51
CA TYR A 115 5.43 35.22 32.06
C TYR A 115 4.15 34.55 31.55
N THR A 116 3.83 34.73 30.28
CA THR A 116 2.60 34.18 29.67
C THR A 116 2.81 32.77 29.12
N ILE A 117 1.73 31.98 29.09
CA ILE A 117 1.66 30.65 28.51
C ILE A 117 0.55 30.62 27.46
N ASN A 118 0.88 30.14 26.26
CA ASN A 118 -0.08 29.86 25.20
C ASN A 118 -0.13 28.36 24.91
N PHE A 119 -1.33 27.78 24.96
CA PHE A 119 -1.57 26.38 24.61
C PHE A 119 -2.22 26.27 23.23
N ASN A 120 -1.56 25.55 22.32
CA ASN A 120 -2.18 25.04 21.12
C ASN A 120 -2.67 23.61 21.39
N LEU A 121 -3.99 23.45 21.46
CA LEU A 121 -4.63 22.19 21.83
C LEU A 121 -4.75 21.19 20.68
N ASN A 122 -4.45 21.58 19.44
CA ASN A 122 -4.55 20.72 18.25
C ASN A 122 -5.89 19.92 18.20
N GLY A 123 -6.99 20.63 18.42
CA GLY A 123 -8.35 20.08 18.45
C GLY A 123 -8.77 19.39 19.75
N GLY A 124 -7.95 19.43 20.81
CA GLY A 124 -8.33 19.00 22.15
C GLY A 124 -9.01 20.10 22.98
N SER A 125 -9.36 19.76 24.22
CA SER A 125 -9.97 20.66 25.21
C SER A 125 -9.21 20.59 26.53
N ILE A 126 -9.20 21.69 27.29
CA ILE A 126 -8.52 21.72 28.59
C ILE A 126 -9.33 22.55 29.59
N SER A 127 -9.65 21.95 30.73
CA SER A 127 -10.25 22.67 31.85
C SER A 127 -9.14 23.31 32.69
N ASN A 128 -9.27 24.60 33.00
CA ASN A 128 -8.32 25.38 33.80
C ASN A 128 -6.94 25.56 33.14
N ALA A 129 -6.90 26.05 31.89
CA ALA A 129 -5.66 26.44 31.24
C ALA A 129 -4.90 27.49 32.06
N LEU A 130 -3.65 27.18 32.42
CA LEU A 130 -2.72 28.17 32.96
C LEU A 130 -2.46 29.23 31.88
N LYS A 131 -2.61 30.52 32.23
CA LYS A 131 -2.31 31.62 31.30
C LYS A 131 -0.97 32.25 31.57
N GLU A 132 -0.46 32.06 32.79
CA GLU A 132 0.73 32.73 33.30
C GLU A 132 1.46 31.79 34.28
N TYR A 133 2.77 31.97 34.42
CA TYR A 133 3.58 31.32 35.46
C TYR A 133 4.56 32.30 36.12
N ASP A 134 4.87 32.02 37.39
CA ASP A 134 5.96 32.65 38.12
C ASP A 134 7.25 31.89 37.85
N GLY A 135 8.23 32.56 37.23
CA GLY A 135 9.52 31.96 36.89
C GLY A 135 10.36 31.54 38.10
N SER A 136 9.93 31.82 39.34
CA SER A 136 10.64 31.43 40.57
C SER A 136 10.21 30.10 41.18
N VAL A 137 9.15 29.46 40.67
CA VAL A 137 8.62 28.19 41.17
C VAL A 137 8.38 27.19 40.04
N ASP A 138 8.34 25.91 40.38
CA ASP A 138 7.99 24.86 39.43
C ASP A 138 6.48 24.89 39.15
N VAL A 139 6.09 24.77 37.87
CA VAL A 139 4.69 24.77 37.44
C VAL A 139 4.41 23.56 36.57
N THR A 140 3.59 22.64 37.08
CA THR A 140 3.12 21.46 36.33
C THR A 140 2.11 21.87 35.25
N LEU A 141 2.29 21.36 34.03
CA LEU A 141 1.37 21.63 32.93
C LEU A 141 0.09 20.76 33.06
N PRO A 142 -1.10 21.33 32.82
CA PRO A 142 -2.36 20.59 32.88
C PRO A 142 -2.45 19.53 31.78
N THR A 143 -3.15 18.43 32.06
CA THR A 143 -3.43 17.38 31.08
C THR A 143 -4.72 17.72 30.32
N PRO A 144 -4.65 17.99 29.01
CA PRO A 144 -5.84 18.21 28.20
C PRO A 144 -6.55 16.88 27.89
N THR A 145 -7.78 16.97 27.41
CA THR A 145 -8.56 15.83 26.93
C THR A 145 -9.02 16.04 25.49
N LYS A 146 -8.86 15.02 24.66
CA LYS A 146 -9.43 14.95 23.31
C LYS A 146 -10.16 13.62 23.18
N GLU A 147 -11.43 13.69 22.82
CA GLU A 147 -12.27 12.50 22.69
C GLU A 147 -11.69 11.55 21.62
N GLY A 148 -11.53 10.25 21.94
CA GLY A 148 -10.92 9.25 21.04
C GLY A 148 -9.39 9.14 21.08
N TYR A 149 -8.71 10.04 21.80
CA TYR A 149 -7.24 10.09 21.86
C TYR A 149 -6.73 10.03 23.31
N GLU A 150 -5.54 9.47 23.49
CA GLU A 150 -4.69 9.59 24.65
C GLU A 150 -3.76 10.80 24.49
N PHE A 151 -3.50 11.50 25.59
CA PHE A 151 -2.60 12.65 25.58
C PHE A 151 -1.14 12.19 25.52
N GLY A 152 -0.48 12.44 24.38
CA GLY A 152 0.90 12.04 24.12
C GLY A 152 1.97 12.99 24.66
N GLY A 153 1.57 14.07 25.34
CA GLY A 153 2.47 15.04 25.97
C GLY A 153 2.46 16.44 25.33
N TRP A 154 3.06 17.41 26.03
CA TRP A 154 3.26 18.77 25.52
C TRP A 154 4.62 18.90 24.84
N TYR A 155 4.69 19.70 23.78
CA TYR A 155 5.91 20.01 23.04
C TYR A 155 6.04 21.51 22.82
N ASP A 156 7.25 22.03 22.66
CA ASP A 156 7.51 23.46 22.39
C ASP A 156 7.54 23.80 20.89
N ASN A 157 7.31 22.81 20.03
CA ASN A 157 7.30 22.92 18.58
C ASN A 157 6.11 22.14 17.97
N PRO A 158 5.51 22.63 16.87
CA PRO A 158 4.38 21.98 16.22
C PRO A 158 4.73 20.63 15.56
N GLU A 159 6.01 20.35 15.29
CA GLU A 159 6.48 19.09 14.71
C GLU A 159 6.64 17.95 15.73
N PHE A 160 6.43 18.22 17.03
CA PHE A 160 6.54 17.29 18.15
C PHE A 160 7.91 16.59 18.28
N ASN A 161 8.98 17.29 17.91
CA ASN A 161 10.35 16.82 18.05
C ASN A 161 10.85 16.98 19.48
N GLY A 162 11.63 16.01 19.97
CA GLY A 162 12.24 16.02 21.30
C GLY A 162 11.45 15.25 22.36
N SER A 163 11.70 15.56 23.63
CA SER A 163 11.03 14.93 24.78
C SER A 163 9.80 15.72 25.20
N SER A 164 8.76 15.03 25.66
CA SER A 164 7.55 15.66 26.18
C SER A 164 7.83 16.50 27.42
N ILE A 165 7.18 17.66 27.51
CA ILE A 165 7.29 18.61 28.62
C ILE A 165 6.12 18.40 29.58
N THR A 166 6.40 18.18 30.86
CA THR A 166 5.38 18.00 31.90
C THR A 166 5.30 19.16 32.87
N GLU A 167 6.36 19.98 32.96
CA GLU A 167 6.46 21.11 33.88
C GLU A 167 7.38 22.21 33.34
N ILE A 168 7.22 23.42 33.89
CA ILE A 168 8.12 24.55 33.75
C ILE A 168 8.92 24.66 35.04
N LEU A 169 10.24 24.50 34.98
CA LEU A 169 11.12 24.51 36.16
C LEU A 169 11.41 25.92 36.67
N ALA A 170 11.60 26.06 37.98
CA ALA A 170 12.05 27.27 38.65
C ALA A 170 13.37 27.77 38.04
N GLY A 171 13.41 29.07 37.74
CA GLY A 171 14.48 29.72 36.98
C GLY A 171 14.20 29.85 35.48
N SER A 172 13.09 29.30 34.98
CA SER A 172 12.64 29.49 33.59
C SER A 172 12.27 30.94 33.32
N LYS A 173 12.65 31.45 32.15
CA LYS A 173 12.40 32.84 31.72
C LYS A 173 11.70 32.89 30.37
N GLY A 174 10.85 33.89 30.20
CA GLY A 174 10.18 34.22 28.94
C GLY A 174 8.86 33.51 28.73
N ASP A 175 8.06 34.04 27.80
CA ASP A 175 6.78 33.47 27.41
C ASP A 175 6.96 32.08 26.77
N LYS A 176 5.96 31.21 26.95
CA LYS A 176 5.98 29.82 26.48
C LYS A 176 4.81 29.52 25.55
N VAL A 177 5.05 28.67 24.55
CA VAL A 177 4.01 28.09 23.70
C VAL A 177 4.14 26.57 23.76
N PHE A 178 3.03 25.88 24.00
CA PHE A 178 2.99 24.42 24.06
C PHE A 178 1.96 23.84 23.08
N TYR A 179 2.34 22.76 22.40
CA TYR A 179 1.53 22.04 21.42
C TYR A 179 1.16 20.66 21.99
N ALA A 180 -0.13 20.34 22.03
CA ALA A 180 -0.61 19.06 22.50
C ALA A 180 -0.42 17.98 21.43
N LYS A 181 0.28 16.89 21.77
CA LYS A 181 0.33 15.67 20.96
C LYS A 181 -0.78 14.72 21.38
N TRP A 182 -1.42 14.08 20.40
CA TRP A 182 -2.51 13.14 20.60
C TRP A 182 -2.17 11.79 19.98
N ILE A 183 -2.34 10.71 20.75
CA ILE A 183 -2.15 9.33 20.32
C ILE A 183 -3.53 8.68 20.26
N VAL A 184 -3.86 7.93 19.23
CA VAL A 184 -5.17 7.26 19.14
C VAL A 184 -5.27 6.19 20.26
N LYS A 185 -6.39 6.12 20.99
CA LYS A 185 -6.60 5.05 21.97
C LYS A 185 -6.88 3.73 21.25
N GLN A 186 -6.01 2.73 21.38
CA GLN A 186 -6.27 1.38 20.91
C GLN A 186 -7.10 0.59 21.95
N HIS A 187 -8.16 -0.08 21.49
CA HIS A 187 -8.84 -1.13 22.25
C HIS A 187 -8.45 -2.49 21.66
N VAL A 188 -7.94 -3.39 22.51
CA VAL A 188 -7.73 -4.81 22.16
C VAL A 188 -8.97 -5.59 22.60
N HIS A 189 -9.52 -6.43 21.71
CA HIS A 189 -10.60 -7.36 22.08
C HIS A 189 -10.14 -8.84 21.96
N GLU A 190 -10.55 -9.63 22.96
CA GLU A 190 -10.50 -11.09 22.98
C GLU A 190 -11.70 -11.68 22.22
N TYR A 191 -11.45 -12.66 21.36
CA TYR A 191 -12.45 -13.37 20.56
C TYR A 191 -13.33 -14.29 21.42
N ILE A 192 -14.66 -14.19 21.29
CA ILE A 192 -15.60 -15.20 21.80
C ILE A 192 -16.58 -15.62 20.69
N ASN A 193 -16.58 -16.92 20.36
CA ASN A 193 -17.61 -17.65 19.59
C ASN A 193 -17.89 -17.24 18.13
N GLY A 194 -16.87 -16.83 17.35
CA GLY A 194 -16.90 -16.96 15.88
C GLY A 194 -18.04 -16.23 15.14
N ILE A 195 -18.65 -15.21 15.74
CA ILE A 195 -19.53 -14.27 15.08
C ILE A 195 -18.68 -13.03 14.80
N CYS A 196 -18.66 -12.55 13.55
CA CYS A 196 -18.16 -11.22 13.23
C CYS A 196 -19.09 -10.20 13.89
N GLU A 197 -18.84 -9.88 15.17
CA GLU A 197 -19.23 -8.60 15.72
C GLU A 197 -18.47 -7.58 14.87
N CYS A 198 -19.18 -6.89 13.99
CA CYS A 198 -18.63 -5.73 13.31
C CYS A 198 -18.07 -4.82 14.40
N GLY A 199 -16.74 -4.85 14.52
CA GLY A 199 -16.01 -4.39 15.70
C GLY A 199 -16.51 -3.04 16.17
N ASP A 200 -16.57 -2.88 17.48
CA ASP A 200 -16.91 -1.61 18.10
C ASP A 200 -16.08 -0.50 17.42
N ILE A 201 -16.81 0.44 16.84
CA ILE A 201 -16.35 1.54 16.00
C ILE A 201 -15.16 2.21 16.72
N SER A 202 -13.94 2.07 16.20
CA SER A 202 -12.91 3.07 16.48
C SER A 202 -13.50 4.39 15.99
N ARG A 203 -13.89 5.26 16.93
CA ARG A 203 -14.78 6.40 16.63
C ARG A 203 -14.35 7.10 15.34
N PRO A 204 -15.27 7.30 14.38
CA PRO A 204 -14.94 7.97 13.13
C PRO A 204 -14.29 9.31 13.46
N ILE A 205 -13.45 9.77 12.55
CA ILE A 205 -12.85 11.09 12.64
C ILE A 205 -14.00 12.08 12.78
N GLY A 206 -14.00 12.84 13.87
CA GLY A 206 -15.09 13.77 14.20
C GLY A 206 -15.23 14.84 13.12
N PHE A 207 -16.08 14.56 12.12
CA PHE A 207 -16.35 15.39 10.97
C PHE A 207 -17.87 15.56 10.83
N ASP A 208 -18.29 16.80 10.58
CA ASP A 208 -19.68 17.16 10.31
C ASP A 208 -19.78 17.79 8.92
N GLY A 209 -20.27 17.00 7.97
CA GLY A 209 -20.44 17.40 6.59
C GLY A 209 -21.58 18.39 6.35
N GLN A 210 -22.41 18.72 7.34
CA GLN A 210 -23.52 19.67 7.19
C GLN A 210 -24.44 19.36 5.99
N SER A 211 -24.71 18.07 5.78
CA SER A 211 -25.50 17.53 4.67
C SER A 211 -24.93 17.78 3.27
N MET A 212 -23.61 18.00 3.15
CA MET A 212 -22.94 18.12 1.85
C MET A 212 -23.03 16.84 1.02
N GLU A 213 -22.98 16.97 -0.32
CA GLU A 213 -22.78 15.82 -1.20
C GLU A 213 -21.34 15.31 -1.07
N TYR A 214 -21.16 14.01 -0.88
CA TYR A 214 -19.90 13.29 -0.95
C TYR A 214 -19.95 12.42 -2.20
N VAL A 215 -19.30 12.87 -3.28
CA VAL A 215 -19.41 12.22 -4.59
C VAL A 215 -18.30 11.19 -4.77
N ILE A 216 -18.73 9.97 -5.12
CA ILE A 216 -17.85 8.86 -5.51
C ILE A 216 -18.01 8.65 -7.01
N LYS A 217 -16.91 8.79 -7.75
CA LYS A 217 -16.88 8.45 -9.17
C LYS A 217 -16.70 6.95 -9.35
N VAL A 218 -17.52 6.33 -10.20
CA VAL A 218 -17.52 4.87 -10.45
C VAL A 218 -17.58 4.56 -11.94
N TYR A 219 -17.23 3.35 -12.35
CA TYR A 219 -17.40 2.95 -13.76
C TYR A 219 -18.88 2.73 -14.11
N LEU A 220 -19.57 1.93 -13.30
CA LEU A 220 -20.98 1.57 -13.52
C LEU A 220 -21.78 1.73 -12.23
N LEU A 221 -22.89 2.49 -12.30
CA LEU A 221 -23.81 2.63 -11.17
C LEU A 221 -24.55 1.34 -10.87
N SER A 222 -24.81 0.51 -11.89
CA SER A 222 -25.44 -0.80 -11.69
C SER A 222 -24.62 -1.74 -10.82
N GLU A 223 -23.31 -1.53 -10.69
CA GLU A 223 -22.45 -2.39 -9.86
C GLU A 223 -22.16 -1.79 -8.48
N ASN A 224 -22.13 -0.45 -8.40
CA ASN A 224 -21.63 0.26 -7.23
C ASN A 224 -22.71 0.98 -6.41
N ASP A 225 -23.78 1.47 -7.03
CA ASP A 225 -24.83 2.23 -6.33
C ASP A 225 -25.99 1.32 -5.92
N PRO A 226 -26.13 0.96 -4.63
CA PRO A 226 -27.18 0.05 -4.20
C PRO A 226 -28.58 0.68 -4.31
N PHE A 227 -28.71 2.00 -4.53
CA PHE A 227 -29.98 2.67 -4.81
C PHE A 227 -30.32 2.75 -6.30
N ASN A 228 -29.42 2.32 -7.18
CA ASN A 228 -29.69 2.26 -8.61
C ASN A 228 -30.79 1.24 -8.93
N SER A 229 -31.76 1.63 -9.76
CA SER A 229 -32.88 0.76 -10.16
C SER A 229 -32.46 -0.52 -10.92
N LYS A 230 -31.25 -0.54 -11.49
CA LYS A 230 -30.64 -1.65 -12.22
C LYS A 230 -29.46 -2.25 -11.46
N TYR A 231 -29.42 -2.11 -10.12
CA TYR A 231 -28.33 -2.68 -9.32
C TYR A 231 -28.21 -4.20 -9.54
N LEU A 232 -27.00 -4.66 -9.85
CA LEU A 232 -26.65 -6.05 -10.15
C LEU A 232 -25.90 -6.73 -9.01
N GLY A 233 -25.40 -5.95 -8.03
CA GLY A 233 -24.64 -6.48 -6.91
C GLY A 233 -25.52 -7.24 -5.91
N GLU A 234 -24.88 -8.11 -5.13
CA GLU A 234 -25.54 -8.86 -4.07
C GLU A 234 -25.83 -7.96 -2.84
N SER A 235 -26.74 -8.42 -1.98
CA SER A 235 -27.05 -7.80 -0.68
C SER A 235 -27.50 -6.33 -0.75
N GLN A 236 -28.24 -5.96 -1.81
CA GLN A 236 -28.69 -4.58 -2.07
C GLN A 236 -29.32 -3.90 -0.84
N ALA A 237 -30.26 -4.55 -0.16
CA ALA A 237 -30.96 -3.97 0.99
C ALA A 237 -30.01 -3.70 2.18
N LEU A 238 -29.03 -4.58 2.41
CA LEU A 238 -28.02 -4.41 3.45
C LEU A 238 -27.10 -3.24 3.11
N LYS A 239 -26.64 -3.15 1.85
CA LYS A 239 -25.79 -2.03 1.39
C LYS A 239 -26.53 -0.69 1.46
N GLN A 240 -27.82 -0.65 1.11
CA GLN A 240 -28.66 0.55 1.26
C GLN A 240 -28.80 0.99 2.72
N ALA A 241 -29.00 0.03 3.65
CA ALA A 241 -29.09 0.33 5.07
C ALA A 241 -27.76 0.87 5.59
N HIS A 242 -26.66 0.18 5.26
CA HIS A 242 -25.32 0.55 5.67
C HIS A 242 -24.87 1.92 5.14
N GLN A 243 -25.15 2.23 3.86
CA GLN A 243 -24.87 3.56 3.31
C GLN A 243 -25.60 4.67 4.08
N LYS A 244 -26.86 4.45 4.49
CA LYS A 244 -27.61 5.43 5.30
C LYS A 244 -27.00 5.65 6.68
N ASP A 245 -26.44 4.60 7.28
CA ASP A 245 -25.76 4.70 8.57
C ASP A 245 -24.49 5.55 8.44
N VAL A 246 -23.69 5.34 7.38
CA VAL A 246 -22.51 6.18 7.08
C VAL A 246 -22.91 7.63 6.80
N GLU A 247 -23.96 7.87 6.01
CA GLU A 247 -24.47 9.23 5.76
C GLU A 247 -24.86 9.95 7.06
N ALA A 248 -25.53 9.25 7.97
CA ALA A 248 -25.93 9.81 9.25
C ALA A 248 -24.72 10.08 10.16
N LEU A 249 -23.72 9.20 10.13
CA LEU A 249 -22.52 9.28 10.95
C LEU A 249 -21.69 10.54 10.66
N TYR A 250 -21.52 10.87 9.38
CA TYR A 250 -20.72 12.03 8.94
C TYR A 250 -21.57 13.25 8.59
N ASN A 251 -22.91 13.18 8.70
CA ASN A 251 -23.85 14.19 8.21
C ASN A 251 -23.56 14.59 6.75
N ILE A 252 -23.55 13.60 5.86
CA ILE A 252 -23.30 13.77 4.41
C ILE A 252 -24.41 13.11 3.58
N LYS A 253 -24.36 13.31 2.26
CA LYS A 253 -25.16 12.59 1.26
C LYS A 253 -24.23 11.91 0.28
N ILE A 254 -24.15 10.59 0.33
CA ILE A 254 -23.28 9.83 -0.57
C ILE A 254 -23.97 9.75 -1.92
N LYS A 255 -23.21 10.09 -2.97
CA LYS A 255 -23.72 10.12 -4.33
C LYS A 255 -22.72 9.45 -5.26
N TYR A 256 -23.15 8.37 -5.88
CA TYR A 256 -22.38 7.75 -6.95
C TYR A 256 -22.64 8.50 -8.25
N SER A 257 -21.61 8.65 -9.08
CA SER A 257 -21.76 9.13 -10.45
C SER A 257 -20.79 8.41 -11.37
N GLU A 258 -21.22 8.12 -12.59
CA GLU A 258 -20.37 7.40 -13.55
C GLU A 258 -19.25 8.30 -14.07
N TRP A 259 -18.15 7.67 -14.46
CA TRP A 259 -17.26 8.22 -15.45
C TRP A 259 -18.03 8.35 -16.77
N GLY A 260 -18.14 9.58 -17.27
CA GLY A 260 -18.99 9.88 -18.42
C GLY A 260 -18.37 9.48 -19.76
N LYS A 261 -18.92 10.05 -20.83
CA LYS A 261 -18.17 10.28 -22.06
C LYS A 261 -17.77 11.75 -22.07
N ASP A 262 -16.61 12.06 -22.65
CA ASP A 262 -16.20 13.44 -22.86
C ASP A 262 -17.12 14.14 -23.87
N ASP A 263 -16.91 15.45 -24.08
CA ASP A 263 -17.72 16.27 -25.00
C ASP A 263 -17.67 15.77 -26.46
N THR A 264 -16.74 14.87 -26.80
CA THR A 264 -16.62 14.26 -28.13
C THR A 264 -17.33 12.91 -28.23
N GLY A 265 -17.93 12.44 -27.13
CA GLY A 265 -18.55 11.12 -27.04
C GLY A 265 -17.53 9.99 -26.89
N LYS A 266 -16.25 10.30 -26.64
CA LYS A 266 -15.22 9.31 -26.30
C LYS A 266 -15.34 8.95 -24.83
N GLU A 267 -15.01 7.71 -24.49
CA GLU A 267 -14.92 7.27 -23.10
C GLU A 267 -13.98 8.17 -22.29
N TYR A 268 -14.36 8.41 -21.05
CA TYR A 268 -13.58 9.23 -20.12
C TYR A 268 -12.28 8.51 -19.75
N THR A 269 -11.16 9.23 -19.84
CA THR A 269 -9.82 8.64 -19.81
C THR A 269 -8.96 9.20 -18.67
N LEU A 270 -7.82 8.56 -18.43
CA LEU A 270 -6.75 9.05 -17.56
C LEU A 270 -6.43 10.55 -17.75
N ASN A 271 -6.37 11.01 -19.01
CA ASN A 271 -6.08 12.41 -19.31
C ASN A 271 -7.22 13.34 -18.88
N ASN A 272 -8.48 12.88 -18.95
CA ASN A 272 -9.64 13.62 -18.45
C ASN A 272 -9.58 13.72 -16.92
N VAL A 273 -9.31 12.62 -16.20
CA VAL A 273 -9.14 12.62 -14.74
C VAL A 273 -8.10 13.65 -14.31
N LYS A 274 -6.92 13.63 -14.96
CA LYS A 274 -5.83 14.57 -14.69
C LYS A 274 -6.24 16.02 -14.97
N ALA A 275 -6.88 16.28 -16.10
CA ALA A 275 -7.30 17.63 -16.49
C ALA A 275 -8.33 18.20 -15.50
N ASP A 276 -9.35 17.41 -15.16
CA ASP A 276 -10.44 17.80 -14.26
C ASP A 276 -9.96 17.97 -12.80
N TYR A 277 -8.89 17.28 -12.41
CA TYR A 277 -8.21 17.54 -11.15
C TYR A 277 -7.44 18.86 -11.20
N LEU A 278 -6.60 19.07 -12.22
CA LEU A 278 -5.74 20.26 -12.34
C LEU A 278 -6.53 21.57 -12.48
N ASP A 279 -7.70 21.55 -13.11
CA ASP A 279 -8.58 22.72 -13.25
C ASP A 279 -9.58 22.91 -12.08
N LYS A 280 -9.50 22.02 -11.08
CA LYS A 280 -10.35 21.93 -9.90
C LYS A 280 -11.82 21.61 -10.20
N SER A 281 -12.14 21.05 -11.36
CA SER A 281 -13.51 20.64 -11.71
C SER A 281 -14.02 19.52 -10.82
N LEU A 282 -13.16 18.58 -10.41
CA LEU A 282 -13.53 17.51 -9.46
C LEU A 282 -13.89 18.07 -8.07
N GLU A 283 -13.07 19.01 -7.56
CA GLU A 283 -13.29 19.69 -6.28
C GLU A 283 -14.64 20.44 -6.27
N LYS A 284 -14.94 21.19 -7.34
CA LYS A 284 -16.22 21.92 -7.50
C LYS A 284 -17.45 21.01 -7.57
N GLN A 285 -17.26 19.76 -7.97
CA GLN A 285 -18.29 18.74 -8.05
C GLN A 285 -18.39 17.89 -6.78
N ASN A 286 -17.63 18.23 -5.73
CA ASN A 286 -17.53 17.46 -4.48
C ASN A 286 -17.14 15.99 -4.70
N VAL A 287 -16.36 15.72 -5.74
CA VAL A 287 -15.77 14.40 -5.97
C VAL A 287 -14.58 14.27 -5.04
N TYR A 288 -14.57 13.27 -4.16
CA TYR A 288 -13.45 13.03 -3.23
C TYR A 288 -12.75 11.71 -3.49
N VAL A 289 -13.53 10.73 -3.95
CA VAL A 289 -13.08 9.38 -4.24
C VAL A 289 -13.46 9.03 -5.66
N ALA A 290 -12.59 8.29 -6.32
CA ALA A 290 -12.93 7.65 -7.56
C ALA A 290 -12.45 6.20 -7.61
N GLU A 291 -13.33 5.35 -8.13
CA GLU A 291 -12.95 4.07 -8.69
C GLU A 291 -12.13 4.30 -9.97
N ILE A 292 -10.87 3.90 -9.99
CA ILE A 292 -9.95 4.02 -11.13
C ILE A 292 -9.20 2.71 -11.36
N SER A 293 -8.81 2.44 -12.60
CA SER A 293 -7.89 1.36 -12.94
C SER A 293 -6.56 1.57 -12.23
N THR A 294 -6.01 0.50 -11.66
CA THR A 294 -4.69 0.51 -11.01
C THR A 294 -3.56 0.87 -11.99
N ASP A 295 -3.71 0.59 -13.28
CA ASP A 295 -2.77 1.00 -14.34
C ASP A 295 -2.57 2.53 -14.43
N TRP A 296 -3.53 3.31 -13.93
CA TRP A 296 -3.50 4.77 -13.97
C TRP A 296 -2.72 5.37 -12.80
N ILE A 297 -2.51 4.59 -11.73
CA ILE A 297 -1.96 5.08 -10.46
C ILE A 297 -0.60 5.74 -10.67
N SER A 298 0.35 5.07 -11.31
CA SER A 298 1.71 5.61 -11.46
C SER A 298 1.72 6.98 -12.14
N MET A 299 0.89 7.15 -13.17
CA MET A 299 0.81 8.40 -13.93
C MET A 299 0.08 9.51 -13.17
N LEU A 300 -0.92 9.16 -12.36
CA LEU A 300 -1.62 10.13 -11.52
C LEU A 300 -0.77 10.57 -10.32
N VAL A 301 0.02 9.66 -9.74
CA VAL A 301 0.97 9.96 -8.65
C VAL A 301 2.08 10.90 -9.11
N GLU A 302 2.65 10.70 -10.30
CA GLU A 302 3.64 11.62 -10.91
C GLU A 302 3.14 13.07 -11.02
N ASN A 303 1.82 13.25 -11.06
CA ASN A 303 1.16 14.55 -11.18
C ASN A 303 0.54 15.03 -9.86
N ASN A 304 0.88 14.38 -8.74
CA ASN A 304 0.37 14.68 -7.40
C ASN A 304 -1.17 14.68 -7.33
N VAL A 305 -1.82 13.80 -8.10
CA VAL A 305 -3.29 13.74 -8.20
C VAL A 305 -3.91 12.90 -7.09
N LEU A 306 -3.20 11.87 -6.62
CA LEU A 306 -3.72 10.90 -5.65
C LEU A 306 -3.05 11.05 -4.29
N THR A 307 -3.82 10.77 -3.24
CA THR A 307 -3.34 10.72 -1.85
C THR A 307 -2.66 9.38 -1.58
N GLU A 308 -1.49 9.42 -0.96
CA GLU A 308 -0.85 8.24 -0.37
C GLU A 308 -1.68 7.70 0.80
N LEU A 309 -2.11 6.44 0.70
CA LEU A 309 -2.92 5.78 1.71
C LEU A 309 -2.07 4.99 2.70
N TYR A 310 -0.99 4.36 2.24
CA TYR A 310 -0.15 3.50 3.06
C TYR A 310 1.27 3.40 2.52
N ASP A 311 2.24 3.26 3.41
CA ASP A 311 3.63 2.99 3.09
C ASP A 311 3.98 1.56 3.54
N LEU A 312 4.18 0.67 2.55
CA LEU A 312 4.48 -0.75 2.76
C LEU A 312 5.91 -0.98 3.27
N GLU A 313 6.82 -0.01 3.16
CA GLU A 313 8.19 -0.17 3.66
C GLU A 313 8.26 0.13 5.16
N TYR A 314 7.55 1.18 5.59
CA TYR A 314 7.51 1.57 6.99
C TYR A 314 6.35 0.97 7.76
N GLU A 315 5.42 0.30 7.08
CA GLU A 315 4.16 -0.21 7.64
C GLU A 315 3.40 0.93 8.34
N THR A 316 3.27 2.07 7.64
CA THR A 316 2.60 3.26 8.18
C THR A 316 1.58 3.87 7.23
N GLY A 317 0.46 4.38 7.74
CA GLY A 317 -0.47 5.19 6.97
C GLY A 317 -1.91 5.13 7.48
N TYR A 318 -2.86 5.34 6.57
CA TYR A 318 -4.28 5.34 6.92
C TYR A 318 -4.78 3.94 7.30
N PHE A 319 -4.15 2.87 6.81
CA PHE A 319 -4.55 1.51 7.15
C PHE A 319 -4.29 1.18 8.64
N ASP A 320 -3.26 1.77 9.26
CA ASP A 320 -2.96 1.58 10.69
C ASP A 320 -4.07 2.10 11.59
N LEU A 321 -4.78 3.15 11.16
CA LEU A 321 -5.89 3.73 11.92
C LEU A 321 -7.00 2.71 12.16
N TYR A 322 -7.05 1.66 11.32
CA TYR A 322 -8.10 0.65 11.34
C TYR A 322 -7.56 -0.78 11.50
N ASN A 323 -6.27 -0.95 11.83
CA ASN A 323 -5.63 -2.25 11.92
C ASN A 323 -5.89 -3.13 10.67
N TYR A 324 -5.90 -2.49 9.50
CA TYR A 324 -6.08 -3.16 8.23
C TYR A 324 -4.72 -3.63 7.71
N ASP A 325 -4.58 -4.93 7.48
CA ASP A 325 -3.34 -5.53 6.99
C ASP A 325 -3.37 -5.66 5.46
N PRO A 326 -2.60 -4.86 4.70
CA PRO A 326 -2.52 -5.00 3.25
C PRO A 326 -1.78 -6.27 2.80
N TYR A 327 -1.01 -6.93 3.65
CA TYR A 327 -0.24 -8.12 3.29
C TYR A 327 -1.13 -9.35 3.08
N ASP A 328 -2.33 -9.38 3.65
CA ASP A 328 -3.36 -10.41 3.38
C ASP A 328 -3.76 -10.45 1.89
N ASN A 329 -3.48 -9.37 1.14
CA ASN A 329 -3.76 -9.26 -0.29
C ASN A 329 -2.66 -8.45 -0.99
N LEU A 330 -1.40 -8.80 -0.68
CA LEU A 330 -0.22 -8.03 -1.08
C LEU A 330 -0.19 -7.74 -2.59
N VAL A 331 -0.61 -8.68 -3.41
CA VAL A 331 -0.58 -8.61 -4.88
C VAL A 331 -1.44 -7.47 -5.41
N VAL A 332 -2.63 -7.29 -4.83
CA VAL A 332 -3.53 -6.19 -5.19
C VAL A 332 -2.94 -4.85 -4.75
N TYR A 333 -2.29 -4.81 -3.59
CA TYR A 333 -1.69 -3.59 -3.09
C TYR A 333 -0.37 -3.23 -3.77
N GLU A 334 0.39 -4.20 -4.25
CA GLU A 334 1.55 -3.99 -5.10
C GLU A 334 1.13 -3.32 -6.42
N ALA A 335 0.07 -3.82 -7.06
CA ALA A 335 -0.51 -3.21 -8.26
C ALA A 335 -1.04 -1.79 -7.99
N ALA A 336 -1.54 -1.54 -6.78
CA ALA A 336 -2.02 -0.24 -6.35
C ALA A 336 -0.92 0.70 -5.79
N SER A 337 0.37 0.34 -5.97
CA SER A 337 1.49 1.05 -5.37
C SER A 337 2.49 1.68 -6.35
N VAL A 338 3.16 2.73 -5.88
CA VAL A 338 4.31 3.36 -6.55
C VAL A 338 5.39 3.56 -5.51
N ASN A 339 6.59 2.99 -5.74
CA ASN A 339 7.70 3.06 -4.79
C ASN A 339 7.31 2.62 -3.36
N ASN A 340 6.68 1.45 -3.22
CA ASN A 340 6.17 0.89 -1.95
C ASN A 340 5.07 1.69 -1.25
N LYS A 341 4.51 2.72 -1.90
CA LYS A 341 3.41 3.52 -1.36
C LYS A 341 2.12 3.17 -2.09
N VAL A 342 1.08 2.80 -1.34
CA VAL A 342 -0.25 2.44 -1.83
C VAL A 342 -1.08 3.70 -2.04
N TYR A 343 -1.75 3.79 -3.19
CA TYR A 343 -2.64 4.91 -3.55
C TYR A 343 -4.08 4.48 -3.84
N GLY A 344 -4.31 3.17 -3.98
CA GLY A 344 -5.63 2.58 -4.21
C GLY A 344 -6.06 1.68 -3.06
N PHE A 345 -7.33 1.77 -2.68
CA PHE A 345 -7.98 0.90 -1.70
C PHE A 345 -8.89 -0.11 -2.42
N GLN A 346 -8.71 -1.40 -2.15
CA GLN A 346 -9.52 -2.48 -2.70
C GLN A 346 -10.00 -3.43 -1.60
N THR A 347 -11.22 -3.93 -1.73
CA THR A 347 -11.79 -4.94 -0.83
C THR A 347 -11.89 -6.33 -1.46
N LYS A 348 -11.53 -6.45 -2.75
CA LYS A 348 -11.56 -7.72 -3.49
C LYS A 348 -10.18 -8.35 -3.46
N MET A 349 -10.14 -9.68 -3.33
CA MET A 349 -8.91 -10.45 -3.51
C MET A 349 -8.56 -10.51 -4.98
N GLY A 350 -7.27 -10.43 -5.30
CA GLY A 350 -6.84 -10.76 -6.65
C GLY A 350 -7.18 -12.23 -6.95
N ARG A 351 -7.19 -12.58 -8.24
CA ARG A 351 -7.42 -13.95 -8.72
C ARG A 351 -6.57 -14.17 -9.97
N PRO A 352 -6.25 -15.43 -10.31
CA PRO A 352 -5.63 -15.70 -11.59
C PRO A 352 -6.54 -15.18 -12.68
N ASP A 353 -5.93 -14.52 -13.66
CA ASP A 353 -6.64 -13.81 -14.69
C ASP A 353 -5.94 -14.01 -16.04
N TYR A 354 -6.65 -13.72 -17.13
CA TYR A 354 -6.22 -13.99 -18.49
C TYR A 354 -6.00 -15.46 -18.83
N PHE A 355 -7.02 -15.99 -19.51
CA PHE A 355 -7.04 -17.37 -19.99
C PHE A 355 -7.17 -17.41 -21.51
N LEU A 356 -7.05 -18.61 -22.07
CA LEU A 356 -7.51 -18.94 -23.41
C LEU A 356 -8.96 -19.44 -23.32
N TYR A 357 -9.88 -18.66 -23.87
CA TYR A 357 -11.23 -19.10 -24.14
C TYR A 357 -11.29 -19.88 -25.44
N TYR A 358 -12.20 -20.85 -25.51
CA TYR A 358 -12.44 -21.57 -26.75
C TYR A 358 -13.91 -21.88 -27.01
N ASN A 359 -14.27 -21.97 -28.29
CA ASN A 359 -15.60 -22.38 -28.74
C ASN A 359 -15.79 -23.89 -28.57
N ALA A 360 -16.20 -24.28 -27.37
CA ALA A 360 -16.47 -25.66 -26.96
C ALA A 360 -17.38 -26.40 -27.94
N SER A 361 -18.48 -25.75 -28.34
CA SER A 361 -19.48 -26.35 -29.20
C SER A 361 -18.90 -26.67 -30.58
N LYS A 362 -18.10 -25.76 -31.15
CA LYS A 362 -17.45 -25.97 -32.44
C LYS A 362 -16.34 -27.02 -32.35
N VAL A 363 -15.50 -27.00 -31.31
CA VAL A 363 -14.48 -28.04 -31.05
C VAL A 363 -15.10 -29.43 -31.03
N ALA A 364 -16.19 -29.62 -30.27
CA ALA A 364 -16.92 -30.88 -30.22
C ALA A 364 -17.51 -31.27 -31.59
N SER A 365 -18.08 -30.31 -32.33
CA SER A 365 -18.67 -30.56 -33.66
C SER A 365 -17.64 -31.01 -34.71
N LEU A 366 -16.38 -30.57 -34.56
CA LEU A 366 -15.27 -30.92 -35.45
C LEU A 366 -14.58 -32.23 -35.03
N GLY A 367 -14.95 -32.81 -33.88
CA GLY A 367 -14.33 -34.02 -33.34
C GLY A 367 -12.84 -33.82 -33.07
N ILE A 368 -12.47 -32.65 -32.56
CA ILE A 368 -11.12 -32.33 -32.07
C ILE A 368 -11.13 -32.58 -30.56
N GLU A 369 -9.99 -32.99 -30.00
CA GLU A 369 -9.87 -33.18 -28.56
C GLU A 369 -10.12 -31.89 -27.79
N ASP A 370 -10.78 -32.01 -26.63
CA ASP A 370 -11.16 -30.88 -25.81
C ASP A 370 -9.93 -30.30 -25.07
N PRO A 371 -9.62 -29.01 -25.23
CA PRO A 371 -8.48 -28.38 -24.55
C PRO A 371 -8.46 -28.56 -23.02
N ALA A 372 -9.62 -28.48 -22.34
CA ALA A 372 -9.66 -28.59 -20.88
C ALA A 372 -9.38 -30.03 -20.45
N GLU A 373 -9.91 -31.01 -21.18
CA GLU A 373 -9.57 -32.42 -20.94
C GLU A 373 -8.07 -32.69 -21.15
N MET A 374 -7.46 -32.14 -22.20
CA MET A 374 -6.01 -32.23 -22.42
C MET A 374 -5.22 -31.60 -21.26
N TRP A 375 -5.68 -30.47 -20.72
CA TRP A 375 -5.03 -29.81 -19.58
C TRP A 375 -5.02 -30.68 -18.33
N PHE A 376 -6.19 -31.20 -17.95
CA PHE A 376 -6.31 -32.05 -16.76
C PHE A 376 -5.57 -33.38 -16.86
N LYS A 377 -5.30 -33.87 -18.08
CA LYS A 377 -4.42 -35.02 -18.32
C LYS A 377 -2.92 -34.68 -18.23
N GLY A 378 -2.56 -33.41 -18.09
CA GLY A 378 -1.16 -32.94 -18.15
C GLY A 378 -0.61 -32.86 -19.58
N GLU A 379 -1.49 -32.86 -20.59
CA GLU A 379 -1.11 -32.98 -22.01
C GLU A 379 -1.17 -31.65 -22.76
N TRP A 380 -1.66 -30.56 -22.16
CA TRP A 380 -1.76 -29.22 -22.75
C TRP A 380 -0.41 -28.49 -22.77
N THR A 381 0.56 -29.11 -23.45
CA THR A 381 1.91 -28.59 -23.68
C THR A 381 2.00 -27.88 -25.02
N TRP A 382 3.03 -27.06 -25.24
CA TRP A 382 3.27 -26.40 -26.53
C TRP A 382 3.31 -27.35 -27.74
N SER A 383 3.82 -28.59 -27.58
CA SER A 383 3.86 -29.55 -28.70
C SER A 383 2.49 -30.07 -29.06
N ASN A 384 1.64 -30.29 -28.07
CA ASN A 384 0.28 -30.77 -28.31
C ASN A 384 -0.63 -29.63 -28.74
N PHE A 385 -0.39 -28.41 -28.25
CA PHE A 385 -1.03 -27.20 -28.75
C PHE A 385 -0.75 -26.99 -30.25
N ASP A 386 0.49 -27.16 -30.72
CA ASP A 386 0.81 -27.10 -32.16
C ASP A 386 -0.06 -28.06 -32.98
N LYS A 387 -0.05 -29.34 -32.57
CA LYS A 387 -0.83 -30.39 -33.24
C LYS A 387 -2.34 -30.09 -33.19
N TRP A 388 -2.81 -29.56 -32.07
CA TRP A 388 -4.21 -29.20 -31.88
C TRP A 388 -4.61 -28.07 -32.82
N VAL A 389 -3.79 -27.01 -32.94
CA VAL A 389 -4.04 -25.89 -33.85
C VAL A 389 -4.01 -26.34 -35.31
N GLU A 390 -3.06 -27.19 -35.68
CA GLU A 390 -2.96 -27.78 -37.03
C GLU A 390 -4.19 -28.65 -37.36
N ASP A 391 -4.57 -29.59 -36.48
CA ASP A 391 -5.76 -30.43 -36.66
C ASP A 391 -7.03 -29.57 -36.73
N ALA A 392 -7.13 -28.58 -35.85
CA ALA A 392 -8.26 -27.67 -35.81
C ALA A 392 -8.39 -26.88 -37.10
N GLN A 393 -7.33 -26.21 -37.54
CA GLN A 393 -7.37 -25.44 -38.79
C GLN A 393 -7.67 -26.33 -39.99
N SER A 394 -7.16 -27.57 -40.03
CA SER A 394 -7.42 -28.51 -41.13
C SER A 394 -8.91 -28.86 -41.32
N LYS A 395 -9.72 -28.65 -40.28
CA LYS A 395 -11.16 -28.93 -40.23
C LYS A 395 -12.04 -27.67 -40.36
N LEU A 396 -11.43 -26.49 -40.40
CA LEU A 396 -12.10 -25.19 -40.53
C LEU A 396 -12.22 -24.74 -42.00
N GLY A 397 -13.19 -23.87 -42.29
CA GLY A 397 -13.39 -23.28 -43.62
C GLY A 397 -12.41 -22.13 -43.96
N ASP A 398 -12.46 -21.66 -45.23
CA ASP A 398 -11.53 -20.65 -45.77
C ASP A 398 -11.54 -19.27 -45.05
N ASP A 399 -12.62 -18.95 -44.32
CA ASP A 399 -12.80 -17.71 -43.53
C ASP A 399 -12.91 -17.99 -42.02
N GLU A 400 -12.53 -19.19 -41.58
CA GLU A 400 -12.51 -19.60 -40.17
C GLU A 400 -11.07 -19.84 -39.70
N TYR A 401 -10.78 -19.52 -38.43
CA TYR A 401 -9.42 -19.57 -37.89
C TYR A 401 -9.34 -20.31 -36.56
N ALA A 402 -8.29 -21.10 -36.37
CA ALA A 402 -8.05 -21.75 -35.10
C ALA A 402 -7.80 -20.74 -33.97
N ILE A 403 -7.06 -19.65 -34.26
CA ILE A 403 -6.64 -18.66 -33.27
C ILE A 403 -7.17 -17.28 -33.63
N ASP A 404 -7.75 -16.59 -32.65
CA ASP A 404 -8.24 -15.21 -32.74
C ASP A 404 -7.96 -14.44 -31.45
N CYS A 405 -6.72 -14.54 -30.98
CA CYS A 405 -6.25 -13.90 -29.77
C CYS A 405 -5.64 -12.52 -30.05
N ASP A 406 -5.77 -11.59 -29.10
CA ASP A 406 -4.95 -10.38 -29.06
C ASP A 406 -3.47 -10.79 -28.89
N TYR A 407 -2.60 -10.17 -29.69
CA TYR A 407 -1.21 -10.57 -29.78
C TYR A 407 -0.40 -10.26 -28.52
N ALA A 408 -0.67 -9.14 -27.86
CA ALA A 408 0.05 -8.75 -26.65
C ALA A 408 -0.39 -9.60 -25.47
N ASP A 409 -1.70 -9.75 -25.30
CA ASP A 409 -2.26 -10.59 -24.25
C ASP A 409 -1.78 -12.04 -24.42
N PHE A 410 -1.73 -12.55 -25.66
CA PHE A 410 -1.27 -13.91 -25.89
C PHE A 410 0.20 -14.06 -25.54
N LEU A 411 1.04 -13.11 -25.95
CA LEU A 411 2.47 -13.13 -25.62
C LEU A 411 2.70 -13.08 -24.11
N ILE A 412 1.99 -12.20 -23.39
CA ILE A 412 2.11 -12.04 -21.93
C ILE A 412 1.69 -13.34 -21.24
N GLY A 413 0.49 -13.87 -21.54
CA GLY A 413 -0.02 -15.08 -20.92
C GLY A 413 0.82 -16.32 -21.23
N ALA A 414 1.26 -16.47 -22.48
CA ALA A 414 2.15 -17.55 -22.89
C ALA A 414 3.53 -17.48 -22.21
N CYS A 415 4.07 -16.27 -22.00
CA CYS A 415 5.31 -16.10 -21.25
C CYS A 415 5.12 -16.40 -19.75
N ALA A 416 3.99 -15.99 -19.17
CA ALA A 416 3.66 -16.26 -17.79
C ALA A 416 3.55 -17.76 -17.51
N ALA A 417 2.87 -18.53 -18.38
CA ALA A 417 2.73 -19.99 -18.29
C ALA A 417 4.03 -20.78 -18.12
N GLN A 418 5.16 -20.20 -18.51
CA GLN A 418 6.49 -20.80 -18.40
C GLN A 418 7.41 -20.02 -17.43
N GLY A 419 6.83 -19.24 -16.52
CA GLY A 419 7.52 -18.45 -15.50
C GLY A 419 8.38 -17.30 -16.04
N SER A 420 8.13 -16.86 -17.28
CA SER A 420 8.90 -15.80 -17.92
C SER A 420 8.21 -14.45 -17.82
N LEU A 421 8.86 -13.52 -17.13
CA LEU A 421 8.42 -12.13 -17.04
C LEU A 421 8.81 -11.35 -18.31
N LEU A 422 8.00 -10.37 -18.70
CA LEU A 422 8.40 -9.35 -19.68
C LEU A 422 9.17 -8.19 -19.05
N VAL A 423 8.94 -7.95 -17.75
CA VAL A 423 9.54 -6.90 -16.94
C VAL A 423 9.91 -7.50 -15.59
N SER A 424 11.13 -7.27 -15.10
CA SER A 424 11.52 -7.62 -13.74
C SER A 424 11.61 -6.37 -12.90
N ASN A 425 10.62 -6.15 -12.02
CA ASN A 425 10.58 -5.00 -11.11
C ASN A 425 11.77 -5.02 -10.14
N SER A 426 12.06 -6.18 -9.54
CA SER A 426 13.18 -6.34 -8.59
C SER A 426 14.55 -6.03 -9.19
N ARG A 427 14.74 -6.30 -10.49
CA ARG A 427 15.97 -5.99 -11.22
C ARG A 427 15.88 -4.70 -12.04
N LYS A 428 14.71 -4.06 -12.08
CA LYS A 428 14.39 -2.93 -12.97
C LYS A 428 14.87 -3.18 -14.40
N THR A 429 14.45 -4.28 -15.02
CA THR A 429 14.95 -4.69 -16.35
C THR A 429 13.84 -5.14 -17.28
N ILE A 430 13.91 -4.72 -18.56
CA ILE A 430 13.07 -5.23 -19.67
C ILE A 430 13.63 -6.54 -20.23
N ILE A 431 12.77 -7.54 -20.41
CA ILE A 431 13.17 -8.93 -20.70
C ILE A 431 12.85 -9.36 -22.15
N PHE A 432 12.23 -8.51 -22.95
CA PHE A 432 11.80 -8.79 -24.34
C PHE A 432 12.81 -9.56 -25.21
N GLY A 433 14.10 -9.27 -25.10
CA GLY A 433 15.14 -9.90 -25.93
C GLY A 433 15.59 -11.30 -25.49
N LYS A 434 15.02 -11.89 -24.43
CA LYS A 434 15.34 -13.25 -23.98
C LYS A 434 14.64 -14.31 -24.83
N SER A 435 15.30 -15.45 -25.01
CA SER A 435 14.76 -16.58 -25.79
C SER A 435 13.41 -17.06 -25.28
N SER A 436 13.15 -17.01 -23.97
CA SER A 436 11.85 -17.40 -23.44
C SER A 436 10.69 -16.51 -23.95
N VAL A 437 10.95 -15.24 -24.27
CA VAL A 437 9.97 -14.34 -24.87
C VAL A 437 9.97 -14.45 -26.39
N THR A 438 11.16 -14.38 -27.02
CA THR A 438 11.26 -14.37 -28.48
C THR A 438 10.77 -15.66 -29.11
N ASN A 439 10.98 -16.82 -28.47
CA ASN A 439 10.50 -18.10 -28.99
C ASN A 439 8.96 -18.15 -29.07
N VAL A 440 8.26 -17.56 -28.09
CA VAL A 440 6.78 -17.45 -28.13
C VAL A 440 6.36 -16.56 -29.28
N ALA A 441 6.98 -15.39 -29.42
CA ALA A 441 6.65 -14.45 -30.49
C ALA A 441 6.93 -15.03 -31.89
N ASP A 442 8.03 -15.76 -32.07
CA ASP A 442 8.36 -16.46 -33.33
C ASP A 442 7.34 -17.56 -33.66
N LYS A 443 6.85 -18.26 -32.64
CA LYS A 443 5.80 -19.27 -32.79
C LYS A 443 4.46 -18.63 -33.18
N MET A 444 4.05 -17.54 -32.52
CA MET A 444 2.88 -16.78 -32.94
C MET A 444 2.99 -16.35 -34.41
N LYS A 445 4.15 -15.83 -34.82
CA LYS A 445 4.42 -15.40 -36.20
C LYS A 445 4.32 -16.55 -37.20
N THR A 446 4.71 -17.76 -36.80
CA THR A 446 4.52 -18.97 -37.60
C THR A 446 3.04 -19.24 -37.85
N TYR A 447 2.21 -19.30 -36.80
CA TYR A 447 0.76 -19.50 -36.95
C TYR A 447 0.10 -18.42 -37.83
N TYR A 448 0.52 -17.16 -37.68
CA TYR A 448 0.06 -16.09 -38.55
C TYR A 448 0.41 -16.34 -40.03
N LYS A 449 1.66 -16.71 -40.33
CA LYS A 449 2.12 -16.98 -41.70
C LYS A 449 1.44 -18.20 -42.32
N GLU A 450 1.12 -19.21 -41.51
CA GLU A 450 0.42 -20.42 -41.98
C GLU A 450 -1.09 -20.22 -42.10
N GLY A 451 -1.61 -19.05 -41.72
CA GLY A 451 -3.03 -18.71 -41.84
C GLY A 451 -3.90 -19.30 -40.73
N TYR A 452 -3.31 -19.68 -39.60
CA TYR A 452 -4.02 -20.27 -38.46
C TYR A 452 -4.56 -19.20 -37.50
N TRP A 453 -4.05 -17.98 -37.62
CA TRP A 453 -4.41 -16.82 -36.82
C TRP A 453 -5.25 -15.82 -37.62
N ASN A 454 -6.35 -15.35 -37.05
CA ASN A 454 -7.18 -14.32 -37.65
C ASN A 454 -6.42 -13.00 -37.78
N THR A 455 -6.18 -12.58 -39.03
CA THR A 455 -5.40 -11.37 -39.34
C THR A 455 -6.19 -10.07 -39.14
N LYS A 456 -7.50 -10.14 -38.90
CA LYS A 456 -8.39 -8.97 -38.78
C LYS A 456 -8.58 -8.47 -37.34
N HIS A 457 -8.04 -9.18 -36.35
CA HIS A 457 -8.21 -8.85 -34.93
C HIS A 457 -7.70 -7.44 -34.59
N GLY A 458 -6.46 -7.13 -35.00
CA GLY A 458 -5.82 -5.85 -34.69
C GLY A 458 -5.61 -5.68 -33.18
N VAL A 459 -6.05 -4.54 -32.64
CA VAL A 459 -5.98 -4.17 -31.21
C VAL A 459 -7.35 -4.17 -30.52
N GLN A 460 -8.32 -4.91 -31.09
CA GLN A 460 -9.64 -5.04 -30.47
C GLN A 460 -9.54 -5.96 -29.26
N GLU A 461 -10.28 -5.67 -28.18
CA GLU A 461 -10.24 -6.54 -26.98
C GLU A 461 -11.01 -7.85 -27.19
N VAL A 462 -12.09 -7.82 -28.00
CA VAL A 462 -12.82 -9.03 -28.41
C VAL A 462 -13.19 -8.95 -29.88
N SER A 463 -12.66 -9.88 -30.68
CA SER A 463 -12.90 -9.96 -32.12
C SER A 463 -14.35 -10.33 -32.45
N THR A 464 -14.92 -9.65 -33.47
CA THR A 464 -16.24 -10.00 -34.03
C THR A 464 -16.28 -11.44 -34.56
N ASN A 465 -15.20 -11.95 -35.14
CA ASN A 465 -15.17 -13.32 -35.69
C ASN A 465 -15.36 -14.37 -34.59
N PHE A 466 -14.78 -14.15 -33.41
CA PHE A 466 -15.00 -15.04 -32.26
C PHE A 466 -16.45 -15.00 -31.78
N LYS A 467 -17.04 -13.80 -31.64
CA LYS A 467 -18.45 -13.65 -31.26
C LYS A 467 -19.40 -14.34 -32.25
N GLU A 468 -19.06 -14.32 -33.54
CA GLU A 468 -19.80 -15.00 -34.61
C GLU A 468 -19.53 -16.51 -34.69
N GLY A 469 -18.62 -17.05 -33.87
CA GLY A 469 -18.27 -18.48 -33.86
C GLY A 469 -17.42 -18.93 -35.05
N LYS A 470 -16.78 -18.00 -35.77
CA LYS A 470 -15.87 -18.30 -36.90
C LYS A 470 -14.47 -18.69 -36.45
N THR A 471 -14.16 -18.50 -35.19
CA THR A 471 -12.83 -18.81 -34.63
C THR A 471 -12.95 -19.68 -33.40
N LEU A 472 -11.89 -20.46 -33.12
CA LEU A 472 -11.92 -21.44 -32.04
C LEU A 472 -11.33 -20.91 -30.75
N LEU A 473 -10.16 -20.28 -30.76
CA LEU A 473 -9.48 -19.75 -29.58
C LEU A 473 -9.53 -18.23 -29.54
N HIS A 474 -9.74 -17.69 -28.35
CA HIS A 474 -9.63 -16.28 -28.01
C HIS A 474 -8.97 -16.16 -26.64
N ASN A 475 -8.40 -15.03 -26.29
CA ASN A 475 -7.85 -14.80 -24.95
C ASN A 475 -8.51 -13.61 -24.27
N GLY A 476 -8.33 -13.50 -22.96
CA GLY A 476 -8.75 -12.31 -22.25
C GLY A 476 -8.96 -12.54 -20.77
N SER A 477 -9.12 -11.45 -20.04
CA SER A 477 -9.41 -11.46 -18.62
C SER A 477 -10.75 -12.13 -18.31
N ILE A 478 -11.00 -12.53 -17.07
CA ILE A 478 -12.17 -13.24 -16.58
C ILE A 478 -13.42 -12.35 -16.44
N TRP A 479 -13.25 -11.03 -16.22
CA TRP A 479 -14.39 -10.11 -16.12
C TRP A 479 -15.14 -9.94 -17.44
N TYR A 480 -14.51 -10.34 -18.55
CA TYR A 480 -15.13 -10.52 -19.85
C TYR A 480 -16.37 -11.42 -19.78
N LEU A 481 -16.39 -12.43 -18.91
CA LEU A 481 -17.56 -13.29 -18.65
C LEU A 481 -18.71 -12.54 -17.97
N ASN A 482 -18.40 -11.44 -17.29
CA ASN A 482 -19.39 -10.62 -16.60
C ASN A 482 -20.08 -9.64 -17.55
N GLU A 483 -19.29 -8.99 -18.41
CA GLU A 483 -19.79 -7.94 -19.28
C GLU A 483 -20.54 -8.51 -20.47
N SER A 484 -21.87 -8.35 -20.42
CA SER A 484 -22.71 -8.66 -21.56
C SER A 484 -22.15 -7.97 -22.79
N ILE A 485 -21.84 -6.67 -22.80
CA ILE A 485 -21.37 -5.95 -24.01
C ILE A 485 -20.15 -6.55 -24.73
N ARG A 486 -19.26 -7.26 -24.02
CA ARG A 486 -18.04 -7.84 -24.61
C ARG A 486 -18.33 -9.08 -25.41
N PHE A 487 -19.02 -10.05 -24.81
CA PHE A 487 -19.42 -11.29 -25.49
C PHE A 487 -20.88 -11.30 -25.95
N THR A 488 -21.60 -10.18 -25.80
CA THR A 488 -23.03 -9.92 -26.10
C THR A 488 -23.27 -8.42 -26.40
N PRO A 489 -23.25 -7.99 -27.67
CA PRO A 489 -23.40 -6.57 -28.01
C PRO A 489 -24.71 -5.92 -27.50
N GLU A 490 -24.71 -4.58 -27.35
CA GLU A 490 -25.91 -3.78 -27.05
C GLU A 490 -26.96 -3.88 -28.17
N GLY A 491 -28.20 -4.29 -27.84
CA GLY A 491 -29.36 -4.11 -28.74
C GLY A 491 -30.11 -5.36 -29.27
N GLU A 492 -30.10 -6.48 -28.55
CA GLU A 492 -30.84 -7.76 -28.80
C GLU A 492 -30.14 -8.87 -29.62
N GLU A 493 -30.47 -10.11 -29.20
CA GLU A 493 -30.22 -11.45 -29.80
C GLU A 493 -28.96 -11.63 -30.66
N ASN A 494 -27.80 -11.79 -30.01
CA ASN A 494 -26.67 -12.67 -30.38
C ASN A 494 -25.51 -12.40 -29.42
N GLY A 495 -25.69 -12.76 -28.14
CA GLY A 495 -24.54 -13.15 -27.34
C GLY A 495 -23.83 -14.33 -28.00
N ILE A 496 -22.59 -14.61 -27.58
CA ILE A 496 -21.97 -15.91 -27.90
C ILE A 496 -23.06 -16.98 -27.70
N ASN A 497 -23.44 -17.63 -28.79
CA ASN A 497 -24.53 -18.60 -28.84
C ASN A 497 -24.00 -20.04 -28.76
N PHE A 498 -22.73 -20.17 -28.39
CA PHE A 498 -22.03 -21.42 -28.19
C PHE A 498 -21.56 -21.53 -26.75
N THR A 499 -21.37 -22.76 -26.28
CA THR A 499 -20.71 -23.00 -25.01
C THR A 499 -19.26 -22.53 -25.12
N MET A 500 -18.78 -21.78 -24.14
CA MET A 500 -17.39 -21.35 -24.08
C MET A 500 -16.65 -22.20 -23.06
N GLY A 501 -15.51 -22.76 -23.46
CA GLY A 501 -14.59 -23.37 -22.53
C GLY A 501 -13.46 -22.41 -22.19
N VAL A 502 -12.73 -22.74 -21.12
CA VAL A 502 -11.57 -21.97 -20.67
C VAL A 502 -10.43 -22.92 -20.36
N VAL A 503 -9.25 -22.58 -20.85
CA VAL A 503 -7.99 -23.25 -20.55
C VAL A 503 -6.93 -22.21 -20.32
N PRO A 504 -5.87 -22.54 -19.59
CA PRO A 504 -4.81 -21.59 -19.43
C PRO A 504 -3.81 -21.73 -20.60
N TYR A 505 -2.76 -20.91 -20.62
CA TYR A 505 -1.80 -20.97 -21.72
C TYR A 505 -0.98 -22.27 -21.69
N PRO A 506 -0.57 -22.82 -22.85
CA PRO A 506 0.17 -24.09 -22.91
C PRO A 506 1.49 -24.05 -22.16
N ILE A 507 1.83 -25.17 -21.50
CA ILE A 507 3.07 -25.31 -20.71
C ILE A 507 4.28 -25.75 -21.55
N ASP A 508 5.48 -25.49 -21.02
CA ASP A 508 6.71 -26.10 -21.53
C ASP A 508 6.60 -27.64 -21.43
N GLN A 509 7.14 -28.34 -22.43
CA GLN A 509 7.12 -29.81 -22.49
C GLN A 509 7.81 -30.47 -21.29
N ASN A 510 8.71 -29.75 -20.60
CA ASN A 510 9.44 -30.27 -19.44
C ASN A 510 8.78 -29.94 -18.10
N THR A 511 7.69 -29.17 -18.10
CA THR A 511 6.94 -28.88 -16.88
C THR A 511 6.08 -30.10 -16.53
N GLU A 512 6.40 -30.77 -15.42
CA GLU A 512 5.60 -31.89 -14.93
C GLU A 512 4.31 -31.36 -14.29
N VAL A 513 3.17 -31.75 -14.85
CA VAL A 513 1.83 -31.57 -14.26
C VAL A 513 1.21 -32.95 -14.17
N THR A 514 0.94 -33.41 -12.95
CA THR A 514 0.48 -34.78 -12.70
C THR A 514 -0.98 -34.77 -12.30
N PRO A 515 -1.86 -35.53 -12.98
CA PRO A 515 -3.24 -35.66 -12.55
C PRO A 515 -3.35 -36.40 -11.21
N TYR A 516 -4.24 -35.95 -10.33
CA TYR A 516 -4.64 -36.75 -9.17
C TYR A 516 -5.57 -37.87 -9.65
N THR A 517 -5.11 -39.11 -9.54
CA THR A 517 -5.87 -40.30 -9.94
C THR A 517 -6.64 -40.96 -8.79
N ALA A 518 -6.69 -40.30 -7.63
CA ALA A 518 -7.42 -40.72 -6.44
C ALA A 518 -7.93 -39.48 -5.67
N PRO A 519 -8.96 -39.64 -4.81
CA PRO A 519 -9.39 -38.60 -3.88
C PRO A 519 -8.24 -38.01 -3.07
N TYR A 520 -8.29 -36.71 -2.81
CA TYR A 520 -7.24 -35.98 -2.09
C TYR A 520 -7.82 -34.89 -1.17
N THR A 521 -6.95 -34.30 -0.34
CA THR A 521 -7.30 -33.19 0.56
C THR A 521 -6.26 -32.10 0.41
N TYR A 522 -6.68 -30.85 0.40
CA TYR A 522 -5.79 -29.68 0.42
C TYR A 522 -6.24 -28.66 1.46
N GLU A 523 -5.33 -27.79 1.88
CA GLU A 523 -5.64 -26.64 2.74
C GLU A 523 -5.93 -25.43 1.83
N ASP A 524 -7.10 -24.82 1.96
CA ASP A 524 -7.46 -23.63 1.18
C ASP A 524 -6.76 -22.36 1.73
N THR A 525 -6.96 -21.24 1.04
CA THR A 525 -6.37 -19.93 1.38
C THR A 525 -6.78 -19.41 2.76
N GLU A 526 -7.81 -20.00 3.38
CA GLU A 526 -8.34 -19.64 4.69
C GLU A 526 -7.93 -20.66 5.77
N GLY A 527 -7.06 -21.62 5.42
CA GLY A 527 -6.57 -22.65 6.34
C GLY A 527 -7.55 -23.79 6.58
N ASN A 528 -8.63 -23.90 5.79
CA ASN A 528 -9.61 -24.98 5.92
C ASN A 528 -9.15 -26.19 5.11
N LEU A 529 -9.33 -27.39 5.67
CA LEU A 529 -9.11 -28.63 4.93
C LEU A 529 -10.31 -28.93 4.02
N VAL A 530 -10.07 -28.96 2.71
CA VAL A 530 -11.06 -29.29 1.67
C VAL A 530 -10.79 -30.69 1.14
N GLU A 531 -11.82 -31.55 1.16
CA GLU A 531 -11.76 -32.92 0.66
C GLU A 531 -12.36 -33.02 -0.75
N VAL A 532 -11.62 -33.61 -1.69
CA VAL A 532 -12.06 -33.86 -3.07
C VAL A 532 -12.28 -35.36 -3.25
N THR A 533 -13.55 -35.77 -3.35
CA THR A 533 -13.96 -37.18 -3.40
C THR A 533 -14.61 -37.60 -4.71
N GLU A 534 -14.94 -36.67 -5.60
CA GLU A 534 -15.61 -36.93 -6.87
C GLU A 534 -14.67 -36.61 -8.03
N PRO A 535 -14.59 -37.47 -9.06
CA PRO A 535 -13.76 -37.19 -10.22
C PRO A 535 -14.36 -36.03 -11.03
N LEU A 536 -13.47 -35.34 -11.74
CA LEU A 536 -13.85 -34.36 -12.74
C LEU A 536 -14.71 -35.03 -13.79
N LYS A 537 -15.65 -34.26 -14.34
CA LYS A 537 -16.55 -34.74 -15.38
C LYS A 537 -16.23 -34.09 -16.71
N THR A 538 -16.25 -34.89 -17.76
CA THR A 538 -16.22 -34.41 -19.14
C THR A 538 -17.47 -33.59 -19.44
N ARG A 539 -17.49 -32.94 -20.60
CA ARG A 539 -18.70 -32.24 -21.06
C ARG A 539 -19.93 -33.12 -21.23
N SER A 540 -19.73 -34.40 -21.52
CA SER A 540 -20.82 -35.38 -21.59
C SER A 540 -21.25 -35.89 -20.20
N ASN A 541 -20.75 -35.28 -19.12
CA ASN A 541 -21.02 -35.63 -17.72
C ASN A 541 -20.56 -37.05 -17.34
N GLU A 542 -19.54 -37.57 -18.03
CA GLU A 542 -18.87 -38.83 -17.71
C GLU A 542 -17.60 -38.54 -16.89
N PRO A 543 -17.11 -39.47 -16.04
CA PRO A 543 -15.84 -39.28 -15.34
C PRO A 543 -14.69 -39.08 -16.34
N LEU A 544 -13.90 -38.03 -16.14
CA LEU A 544 -12.67 -37.79 -16.90
C LEU A 544 -11.62 -38.83 -16.50
N THR A 545 -10.94 -39.43 -17.47
CA THR A 545 -9.89 -40.43 -17.22
C THR A 545 -8.57 -40.08 -17.91
N ASN A 546 -7.47 -40.54 -17.33
CA ASN A 546 -6.17 -40.52 -17.97
C ASN A 546 -6.08 -41.61 -19.08
N ASN A 547 -4.90 -41.73 -19.71
CA ASN A 547 -4.65 -42.73 -20.77
C ASN A 547 -4.70 -44.19 -20.29
N ASP A 548 -4.53 -44.44 -19.00
CA ASP A 548 -4.61 -45.78 -18.39
C ASP A 548 -6.05 -46.13 -17.97
N GLY A 549 -6.99 -45.18 -18.06
CA GLY A 549 -8.39 -45.33 -17.69
C GLY A 549 -8.69 -45.01 -16.22
N ASP A 550 -7.73 -44.48 -15.47
CA ASP A 550 -7.94 -44.03 -14.10
C ASP A 550 -8.66 -42.69 -14.06
N ALA A 551 -9.61 -42.53 -13.14
CA ALA A 551 -10.38 -41.31 -12.98
C ALA A 551 -9.52 -40.14 -12.47
N ILE A 552 -9.70 -38.96 -13.04
CA ILE A 552 -8.97 -37.74 -12.68
C ILE A 552 -9.82 -36.90 -11.72
N TYR A 553 -9.28 -36.55 -10.56
CA TYR A 553 -9.93 -35.74 -9.52
C TYR A 553 -9.45 -34.28 -9.53
N GLY A 554 -8.33 -34.01 -10.20
CA GLY A 554 -7.69 -32.69 -10.24
C GLY A 554 -6.28 -32.80 -10.81
N ILE A 555 -5.50 -31.73 -10.69
CA ILE A 555 -4.08 -31.68 -11.04
C ILE A 555 -3.24 -31.31 -9.82
N ASP A 556 -2.06 -31.92 -9.71
CA ASP A 556 -1.02 -31.52 -8.78
C ASP A 556 -0.10 -30.49 -9.43
N LEU A 557 -0.08 -29.28 -8.88
CA LEU A 557 0.82 -28.20 -9.28
C LEU A 557 1.87 -27.87 -8.21
N SER A 558 1.94 -28.63 -7.12
CA SER A 558 2.80 -28.31 -5.97
C SER A 558 4.30 -28.30 -6.29
N GLU A 559 4.72 -29.05 -7.31
CA GLU A 559 6.11 -29.07 -7.82
C GLU A 559 6.24 -28.42 -9.21
N SER A 560 5.20 -27.75 -9.69
CA SER A 560 5.18 -27.14 -11.02
C SER A 560 5.72 -25.71 -11.00
N ASN A 561 6.46 -25.31 -12.04
CA ASN A 561 6.80 -23.91 -12.31
C ASN A 561 5.73 -23.21 -13.17
N TYR A 562 4.55 -23.81 -13.26
CA TYR A 562 3.43 -23.29 -14.03
C TYR A 562 2.79 -22.09 -13.36
N LEU A 563 2.59 -21.01 -14.11
CA LEU A 563 2.05 -19.77 -13.58
C LEU A 563 1.02 -19.18 -14.54
N ILE A 564 -0.12 -18.78 -14.02
CA ILE A 564 -1.06 -17.96 -14.79
C ILE A 564 -0.81 -16.51 -14.41
N PRO A 565 -0.94 -15.59 -15.38
CA PRO A 565 -0.92 -14.19 -15.05
C PRO A 565 -1.88 -13.86 -13.92
N TYR A 566 -1.35 -13.29 -12.85
CA TYR A 566 -2.17 -12.57 -11.90
C TYR A 566 -2.22 -11.12 -12.36
N THR A 567 -3.39 -10.51 -12.32
CA THR A 567 -3.53 -9.10 -12.67
C THR A 567 -4.19 -8.34 -11.55
N GLY A 568 -3.53 -7.27 -11.09
CA GLY A 568 -4.18 -6.19 -10.36
C GLY A 568 -4.58 -5.04 -11.29
N SER A 569 -4.04 -4.96 -12.52
CA SER A 569 -4.19 -3.87 -13.53
C SER A 569 -5.60 -3.64 -14.05
N GLU A 570 -6.33 -4.73 -14.25
CA GLU A 570 -7.73 -4.70 -14.73
C GLU A 570 -8.73 -4.61 -13.57
N MET A 571 -8.21 -4.59 -12.33
CA MET A 571 -9.01 -4.30 -11.16
C MET A 571 -9.11 -2.79 -11.00
N SER A 572 -10.33 -2.32 -10.79
CA SER A 572 -10.54 -0.98 -10.29
C SER A 572 -10.24 -0.91 -8.79
N CYS A 573 -9.66 0.20 -8.35
CA CYS A 573 -9.47 0.54 -6.96
C CYS A 573 -10.13 1.87 -6.63
N TYR A 574 -10.53 2.04 -5.37
CA TYR A 574 -10.96 3.33 -4.88
C TYR A 574 -9.74 4.16 -4.48
N SER A 575 -9.49 5.24 -5.22
CA SER A 575 -8.41 6.18 -4.95
C SER A 575 -8.97 7.52 -4.47
N ILE A 576 -8.18 8.21 -3.64
CA ILE A 576 -8.57 9.49 -3.04
C ILE A 576 -7.78 10.60 -3.72
N PHE A 577 -8.47 11.64 -4.19
CA PHE A 577 -7.80 12.79 -4.80
C PHE A 577 -7.04 13.61 -3.74
N ASN A 578 -5.85 14.08 -4.10
CA ASN A 578 -5.00 14.86 -3.21
C ASN A 578 -5.42 16.34 -3.18
N TYR A 579 -6.35 16.73 -2.32
CA TYR A 579 -6.68 18.15 -2.18
C TYR A 579 -5.65 18.84 -1.28
N GLU A 580 -4.81 19.72 -1.85
CA GLU A 580 -3.83 20.55 -1.11
C GLU A 580 -4.48 21.62 -0.18
N GLY A 581 -5.77 21.48 0.15
CA GLY A 581 -6.54 22.34 1.03
C GLY A 581 -7.77 21.63 1.61
N GLU A 582 -8.42 22.25 2.58
CA GLU A 582 -9.69 21.74 3.14
C GLU A 582 -10.79 21.90 2.09
N GLY A 583 -11.36 20.77 1.64
CA GLY A 583 -12.55 20.74 0.79
C GLY A 583 -13.76 21.33 1.51
N GLN A 584 -14.94 21.24 0.88
CA GLN A 584 -16.17 21.74 1.49
C GLN A 584 -16.33 21.24 2.95
N ASN A 585 -16.62 22.19 3.87
CA ASN A 585 -16.79 21.94 5.29
C ASN A 585 -15.57 21.34 6.03
N GLY A 586 -14.36 21.45 5.49
CA GLY A 586 -13.16 20.96 6.17
C GLY A 586 -12.76 19.53 5.80
N ILE A 587 -13.44 18.91 4.83
CA ILE A 587 -13.12 17.54 4.43
C ILE A 587 -11.69 17.48 3.84
N ASN A 588 -10.92 16.51 4.28
CA ASN A 588 -9.56 16.24 3.80
C ASN A 588 -9.43 14.75 3.44
N SER A 589 -8.28 14.34 2.91
CA SER A 589 -8.09 12.97 2.44
C SER A 589 -8.24 11.91 3.53
N ILE A 590 -7.90 12.23 4.80
CA ILE A 590 -8.09 11.30 5.92
C ILE A 590 -9.58 11.06 6.18
N VAL A 591 -10.37 12.14 6.22
CA VAL A 591 -11.84 12.05 6.38
C VAL A 591 -12.47 11.34 5.17
N ALA A 592 -12.00 11.64 3.96
CA ALA A 592 -12.49 10.96 2.77
C ALA A 592 -12.20 9.46 2.80
N PHE A 593 -11.02 9.05 3.27
CA PHE A 593 -10.68 7.64 3.46
C PHE A 593 -11.51 6.98 4.55
N ASP A 594 -11.71 7.66 5.68
CA ASP A 594 -12.54 7.16 6.78
C ASP A 594 -13.98 6.86 6.31
N ILE A 595 -14.61 7.82 5.61
CA ILE A 595 -15.94 7.62 5.00
C ILE A 595 -15.94 6.40 4.07
N LEU A 596 -14.94 6.29 3.18
CA LEU A 596 -14.81 5.19 2.22
C LEU A 596 -14.61 3.83 2.90
N TYR A 597 -13.71 3.78 3.88
CA TYR A 597 -13.38 2.58 4.66
C TYR A 597 -14.64 2.05 5.35
N TYR A 598 -15.37 2.93 6.03
CA TYR A 598 -16.64 2.60 6.66
C TYR A 598 -17.68 2.14 5.66
N LEU A 599 -17.79 2.79 4.49
CA LEU A 599 -18.75 2.43 3.44
C LEU A 599 -18.51 1.02 2.86
N LEU A 600 -17.24 0.65 2.62
CA LEU A 600 -16.92 -0.57 1.89
C LEU A 600 -16.83 -1.83 2.76
N LEU A 601 -16.28 -1.77 3.98
CA LEU A 601 -15.98 -3.00 4.74
C LEU A 601 -17.19 -3.62 5.45
N ARG A 602 -18.19 -2.81 5.82
CA ARG A 602 -19.45 -3.34 6.39
C ARG A 602 -20.40 -3.90 5.33
N SER A 603 -20.19 -3.58 4.06
CA SER A 603 -20.96 -4.15 2.94
C SER A 603 -20.61 -5.63 2.65
N ALA A 604 -19.51 -6.14 3.22
CA ALA A 604 -19.06 -7.52 3.08
C ALA A 604 -19.67 -8.49 4.11
N CYS A 605 -20.45 -7.98 5.09
CA CYS A 605 -21.03 -8.78 6.15
C CYS A 605 -22.53 -9.02 5.90
N ASP A 606 -22.89 -10.01 5.07
CA ASP A 606 -24.27 -10.51 5.07
C ASP A 606 -24.45 -11.44 6.28
N PRO A 607 -25.32 -11.13 7.25
CA PRO A 607 -25.60 -12.03 8.37
C PRO A 607 -26.25 -13.36 7.96
N ASN A 608 -26.70 -13.49 6.70
CA ASN A 608 -27.28 -14.71 6.14
C ASN A 608 -26.34 -15.46 5.19
N SER A 609 -25.17 -14.91 4.85
CA SER A 609 -24.17 -15.72 4.16
C SER A 609 -23.63 -16.72 5.17
N GLU A 610 -24.01 -18.00 5.03
CA GLU A 610 -23.22 -19.09 5.59
C GLU A 610 -21.75 -18.83 5.26
N GLY A 611 -20.81 -19.22 6.14
CA GLY A 611 -19.39 -18.87 6.05
C GLY A 611 -18.69 -19.36 4.78
N TYR A 612 -19.02 -18.79 3.64
CA TYR A 612 -18.41 -19.03 2.36
C TYR A 612 -17.10 -18.27 2.33
N THR A 613 -16.04 -19.01 2.07
CA THR A 613 -14.75 -18.46 1.71
C THR A 613 -14.89 -17.57 0.46
N SER A 614 -13.97 -16.63 0.27
CA SER A 614 -13.96 -15.80 -0.95
C SER A 614 -13.83 -16.65 -2.23
N ASP A 615 -13.10 -17.77 -2.15
CA ASP A 615 -12.95 -18.79 -3.18
C ASP A 615 -14.27 -19.47 -3.51
N ASN A 616 -15.09 -19.77 -2.49
CA ASN A 616 -16.39 -20.41 -2.68
C ASN A 616 -17.37 -19.48 -3.40
N ILE A 617 -17.38 -18.19 -3.04
CA ILE A 617 -18.22 -17.20 -3.72
C ILE A 617 -17.78 -17.07 -5.19
N TYR A 618 -16.48 -17.00 -5.43
CA TYR A 618 -15.92 -16.92 -6.78
C TYR A 618 -16.25 -18.17 -7.63
N ARG A 619 -16.08 -19.36 -7.06
CA ARG A 619 -16.45 -20.64 -7.68
C ARG A 619 -17.94 -20.71 -8.00
N LEU A 620 -18.81 -20.28 -7.09
CA LEU A 620 -20.26 -20.22 -7.33
C LEU A 620 -20.60 -19.22 -8.45
N TYR A 621 -19.92 -18.09 -8.49
CA TYR A 621 -20.05 -17.10 -9.55
C TYR A 621 -19.65 -17.69 -10.92
N LEU A 622 -18.50 -18.38 -11.02
CA LEU A 622 -18.04 -19.01 -12.25
C LEU A 622 -18.96 -20.15 -12.72
N ASN A 623 -19.46 -20.97 -11.80
CA ASN A 623 -20.43 -22.03 -12.13
C ASN A 623 -21.69 -21.49 -12.79
N LYS A 624 -22.19 -20.33 -12.33
CA LYS A 624 -23.34 -19.65 -12.96
C LYS A 624 -23.04 -19.20 -14.40
N LYS A 625 -21.77 -18.98 -14.75
CA LYS A 625 -21.33 -18.39 -16.03
C LYS A 625 -20.88 -19.43 -17.06
N LEU A 626 -20.22 -20.51 -16.63
CA LEU A 626 -19.60 -21.50 -17.53
C LEU A 626 -20.42 -22.78 -17.70
N ASP A 627 -21.38 -23.06 -16.82
CA ASP A 627 -22.31 -24.22 -16.91
C ASP A 627 -21.61 -25.60 -17.07
N ASN A 628 -20.34 -25.72 -16.66
CA ASN A 628 -19.59 -26.98 -16.68
C ASN A 628 -18.54 -27.05 -15.55
N SER A 629 -18.46 -28.19 -14.86
CA SER A 629 -17.53 -28.38 -13.75
C SER A 629 -16.08 -28.30 -14.22
N ILE A 630 -15.74 -28.90 -15.37
CA ILE A 630 -14.34 -28.93 -15.82
C ILE A 630 -13.78 -27.52 -16.03
N ASP A 631 -14.56 -26.62 -16.62
CA ASP A 631 -14.17 -25.23 -16.91
C ASP A 631 -13.95 -24.42 -15.61
N VAL A 632 -14.78 -24.63 -14.58
CA VAL A 632 -14.60 -23.99 -13.26
C VAL A 632 -13.38 -24.53 -12.54
N GLU A 633 -13.14 -25.85 -12.60
CA GLU A 633 -11.96 -26.45 -12.00
C GLU A 633 -10.69 -25.98 -12.68
N VAL A 634 -10.70 -25.69 -13.99
CA VAL A 634 -9.52 -25.11 -14.66
C VAL A 634 -9.14 -23.80 -13.97
N ILE A 635 -10.11 -22.89 -13.80
CA ILE A 635 -9.85 -21.57 -13.23
C ILE A 635 -9.42 -21.70 -11.77
N MET A 636 -10.05 -22.60 -11.01
CA MET A 636 -9.76 -22.80 -9.59
C MET A 636 -8.47 -23.58 -9.33
N SER A 637 -7.98 -24.38 -10.30
CA SER A 637 -6.75 -25.17 -10.16
C SER A 637 -5.48 -24.32 -10.11
N VAL A 638 -5.61 -23.02 -10.34
CA VAL A 638 -4.51 -22.09 -10.51
C VAL A 638 -4.45 -21.23 -9.27
N GLN A 639 -3.43 -21.40 -8.42
CA GLN A 639 -3.45 -20.79 -7.08
C GLN A 639 -2.17 -20.05 -6.68
N ASP A 640 -1.26 -19.72 -7.60
CA ASP A 640 -0.14 -18.84 -7.24
C ASP A 640 -0.48 -17.37 -7.51
N SER A 641 -0.77 -16.63 -6.44
CA SER A 641 -1.04 -15.20 -6.49
C SER A 641 0.23 -14.35 -6.54
N SER A 642 1.41 -14.90 -6.28
CA SER A 642 2.60 -14.11 -5.91
C SER A 642 3.25 -13.31 -7.05
N LEU A 643 2.76 -13.38 -8.29
CA LEU A 643 3.44 -12.82 -9.45
C LEU A 643 2.51 -12.02 -10.38
N LEU A 644 2.76 -10.71 -10.48
CA LEU A 644 2.13 -9.79 -11.44
C LEU A 644 2.84 -9.85 -12.79
N TYR A 645 2.13 -10.31 -13.82
CA TYR A 645 2.66 -10.43 -15.19
C TYR A 645 2.20 -9.30 -16.11
N TYR A 646 0.94 -8.88 -16.00
CA TYR A 646 0.36 -7.84 -16.86
C TYR A 646 0.69 -6.43 -16.37
N ASP A 647 0.50 -6.16 -15.09
CA ASP A 647 0.46 -4.77 -14.58
C ASP A 647 1.75 -4.00 -14.86
N PRO A 648 2.96 -4.55 -14.61
CA PRO A 648 4.18 -3.82 -14.88
C PRO A 648 4.34 -3.49 -16.37
N ILE A 649 4.06 -4.46 -17.25
CA ILE A 649 4.25 -4.24 -18.69
C ILE A 649 3.16 -3.36 -19.29
N LYS A 650 1.91 -3.50 -18.83
CA LYS A 650 0.78 -2.68 -19.26
C LYS A 650 0.99 -1.22 -18.86
N THR A 651 1.45 -0.97 -17.63
CA THR A 651 1.84 0.37 -17.18
C THR A 651 2.91 0.99 -18.08
N LEU A 652 4.00 0.27 -18.36
CA LEU A 652 5.05 0.76 -19.27
C LEU A 652 4.52 0.99 -20.70
N SER A 653 3.65 0.11 -21.17
CA SER A 653 3.00 0.21 -22.49
C SER A 653 2.10 1.44 -22.60
N ILE A 654 1.31 1.74 -21.57
CA ILE A 654 0.47 2.95 -21.49
C ILE A 654 1.35 4.20 -21.51
N LYS A 655 2.42 4.22 -20.72
CA LYS A 655 3.39 5.34 -20.72
C LYS A 655 4.05 5.52 -22.09
N ALA A 656 4.55 4.44 -22.69
CA ALA A 656 5.15 4.44 -24.03
C ALA A 656 4.16 4.90 -25.12
N GLY A 657 2.88 4.57 -24.94
CA GLY A 657 1.79 4.94 -25.81
C GLY A 657 1.17 6.31 -25.53
N ASN A 658 1.73 7.11 -24.62
CA ASN A 658 1.22 8.43 -24.22
C ASN A 658 -0.22 8.38 -23.64
N GLY A 659 -0.45 7.45 -22.72
CA GLY A 659 -1.72 7.24 -22.02
C GLY A 659 -2.61 6.14 -22.61
N TYR A 660 -2.17 5.44 -23.66
CA TYR A 660 -2.89 4.31 -24.25
C TYR A 660 -1.94 3.22 -24.74
N HIS A 661 -2.10 1.99 -24.27
CA HIS A 661 -1.28 0.85 -24.70
C HIS A 661 -1.52 0.41 -26.16
N THR A 662 -2.61 0.88 -26.79
CA THR A 662 -3.01 0.58 -28.18
C THR A 662 -2.59 1.65 -29.20
N THR A 663 -1.80 2.64 -28.80
CA THR A 663 -1.35 3.73 -29.70
C THR A 663 0.15 3.95 -29.63
N ASN A 664 0.73 4.62 -30.65
CA ASN A 664 2.16 4.99 -30.69
C ASN A 664 3.09 3.78 -30.44
N ASN A 665 3.98 3.88 -29.45
CA ASN A 665 4.92 2.81 -29.02
C ASN A 665 4.31 1.83 -27.99
N GLY A 666 2.99 1.89 -27.76
CA GLY A 666 2.28 0.96 -26.91
C GLY A 666 2.36 -0.48 -27.44
N LEU A 667 2.62 -1.42 -26.55
CA LEU A 667 2.98 -2.80 -26.86
C LEU A 667 1.92 -3.52 -27.72
N TRP A 668 0.63 -3.23 -27.53
CA TRP A 668 -0.46 -3.88 -28.26
C TRP A 668 -0.45 -3.50 -29.73
N LEU A 669 -0.24 -2.22 -30.03
CA LEU A 669 -0.08 -1.76 -31.41
C LEU A 669 1.22 -2.27 -32.03
N VAL A 670 2.31 -2.23 -31.25
CA VAL A 670 3.62 -2.69 -31.73
C VAL A 670 3.57 -4.18 -32.08
N LEU A 671 3.05 -5.04 -31.21
CA LEU A 671 2.93 -6.47 -31.49
C LEU A 671 2.00 -6.73 -32.68
N SER A 672 0.87 -6.03 -32.79
CA SER A 672 0.01 -6.12 -33.97
C SER A 672 0.77 -5.82 -35.27
N ASN A 673 1.61 -4.78 -35.28
CA ASN A 673 2.44 -4.45 -36.44
C ASN A 673 3.58 -5.45 -36.68
N MET A 674 4.20 -5.98 -35.62
CA MET A 674 5.22 -7.03 -35.71
C MET A 674 4.68 -8.28 -36.40
N MET A 675 3.42 -8.64 -36.13
CA MET A 675 2.76 -9.78 -36.74
C MET A 675 2.50 -9.61 -38.25
N ILE A 676 2.51 -8.38 -38.76
CA ILE A 676 2.39 -8.07 -40.18
C ILE A 676 3.76 -7.86 -40.85
N SER A 677 4.79 -7.47 -40.10
CA SER A 677 6.14 -7.15 -40.61
C SER A 677 6.87 -8.34 -41.28
N GLU A 678 7.80 -8.06 -42.19
CA GLU A 678 8.70 -9.08 -42.76
C GLU A 678 9.86 -9.42 -41.80
N GLU A 679 10.19 -8.52 -40.88
CA GLU A 679 11.26 -8.70 -39.89
C GLU A 679 10.89 -9.73 -38.82
N THR A 680 11.91 -10.29 -38.15
CA THR A 680 11.67 -11.30 -37.12
C THR A 680 11.14 -10.65 -35.84
N PRO A 681 10.19 -11.29 -35.13
CA PRO A 681 9.74 -10.80 -33.83
C PRO A 681 10.89 -10.57 -32.84
N ALA A 682 11.91 -11.43 -32.86
CA ALA A 682 13.10 -11.29 -32.03
C ALA A 682 13.92 -10.01 -32.28
N GLU A 683 13.97 -9.52 -33.52
CA GLU A 683 14.64 -8.26 -33.87
C GLU A 683 13.83 -7.07 -33.37
N LEU A 684 12.55 -7.03 -33.69
CA LEU A 684 11.65 -5.94 -33.32
C LEU A 684 11.51 -5.78 -31.79
N LEU A 685 11.42 -6.90 -31.06
CA LEU A 685 11.38 -6.88 -29.58
C LEU A 685 12.66 -6.28 -28.97
N LYS A 686 13.82 -6.53 -29.58
CA LYS A 686 15.10 -5.98 -29.08
C LYS A 686 15.18 -4.47 -29.28
N GLU A 687 14.58 -3.93 -30.33
CA GLU A 687 14.52 -2.49 -30.57
C GLU A 687 13.65 -1.74 -29.56
N LEU A 688 12.66 -2.41 -28.97
CA LEU A 688 11.80 -1.84 -27.93
C LEU A 688 12.48 -1.78 -26.55
N VAL A 689 13.45 -2.65 -26.28
CA VAL A 689 14.15 -2.72 -24.98
C VAL A 689 14.65 -1.35 -24.51
N PRO A 690 15.42 -0.57 -25.28
CA PRO A 690 15.90 0.73 -24.81
C PRO A 690 14.78 1.73 -24.51
N ILE A 691 13.69 1.71 -25.29
CA ILE A 691 12.54 2.61 -25.11
C ILE A 691 11.84 2.31 -23.78
N TYR A 692 11.53 1.03 -23.55
CA TYR A 692 10.82 0.61 -22.34
C TYR A 692 11.72 0.68 -21.10
N GLN A 693 13.04 0.49 -21.26
CA GLN A 693 13.98 0.62 -20.15
C GLN A 693 14.10 2.07 -19.67
N GLU A 694 14.11 3.04 -20.59
CA GLU A 694 14.11 4.47 -20.23
C GLU A 694 12.88 4.85 -19.40
N ILE A 695 11.70 4.32 -19.75
CA ILE A 695 10.44 4.54 -19.03
C ILE A 695 10.43 3.82 -17.67
N LEU A 696 11.04 2.65 -17.56
CA LEU A 696 11.13 1.90 -16.30
C LEU A 696 12.10 2.56 -15.31
N ASP A 697 13.14 3.21 -15.81
CA ASP A 697 14.13 3.92 -15.01
C ASP A 697 13.60 5.25 -14.46
N SER A 698 12.62 5.87 -15.14
CA SER A 698 11.92 7.10 -14.72
C SER A 698 10.81 6.83 -13.72
#